data_AF-A3JD38-F1
#
_entry.id   AF-A3JD38-F1
#
_cell.length_a   1.000
_cell.length_b   1.000
_cell.length_c   1.000
_cell.angle_alpha   90.00
_cell.angle_beta   90.00
_cell.angle_gamma   90.00
#
_symmetry.space_group_name_H-M   'P 1'
#
loop_
_entity.id
_entity.type
_entity.pdbx_description
1 polymer ?
#
loop_
_entity_poly.entity_id
_entity_poly.type
_entity_poly.pdbx_seq_one_letter_code
_entity_poly.pdbx_strand_id
1 'polypeptide(L)'
;MNDYQLGSTVVVVSLDKLVAKLDDAIRALEQSESLAKFGKLPRVFGTARRVLLQPGGCEAVEARIQRIEQAGVFEGTDWAEPGLLVPALTTYSLQSTNADTVVIEAFSELRLLAVVRESYLHPAVSAAEARHYLIQVLAINLGLLFGMTGEAEREQGELSLISEAVVQYVAQNIGYEHVIENLIEEIWRILQQRPIRVSGVRKMITQIAICRADPNVDLGAAGGGAERLISSLYGPTRACSEDPGIVVYEQRLQAMDAQNLQNEATGFARSMHDTGLVSPYHASFVRFIMDEGQDALLSAALGLSSTGRDCLLCYRELVHTLITEGIFAETAQGLYGLALLLERGILYQPPVAPALWRQAKLSLSPEARERLQLAYGYQPQANAWLIQGVLNMLGQPLGVGQGNNPTCQSARALSMWAYNDPDYLLQMVTWAARDNEIVMHFEGVPVSSARSAAGLAAEVTFDLDPVSLVVVPHLDRIYVEMGRLCIGREGDPHRWVNPEFHGWSAGRGFAINVDVATGNLDNLDEFLRHFYASYHPYYNGNQPLIHPQPAGIAVTDRAGRFIGWHAITILRVALDPEGQMRAYFYNPNNDSGQDWGDGVLVSTSGCGERFGEGSLLFEAFASRLYIFHFDPLERGELADVDQEELQRVVERIYRSWGASRLPAALQAEPPV
;
A
#
# COMPACT_ATOMS: atom_id res chain seq x y z
N MET A 1 25.78 42.24 -37.87
CA MET A 1 24.62 43.00 -38.37
C MET A 1 23.41 42.08 -38.36
N ASN A 2 22.58 42.16 -37.32
CA ASN A 2 21.18 42.54 -37.45
C ASN A 2 20.51 42.43 -36.08
N ASP A 3 20.05 43.59 -35.61
CA ASP A 3 19.15 43.77 -34.49
C ASP A 3 17.85 43.01 -34.70
N TYR A 4 17.42 42.29 -33.68
CA TYR A 4 16.01 42.17 -33.32
C TYR A 4 15.90 42.09 -31.80
N GLN A 5 15.93 43.27 -31.16
CA GLN A 5 15.27 43.46 -29.87
C GLN A 5 13.76 43.46 -30.13
N LEU A 6 13.07 42.41 -29.67
CA LEU A 6 11.65 42.45 -29.36
C LEU A 6 11.53 42.21 -27.87
N GLY A 7 11.30 43.31 -27.15
CA GLY A 7 11.07 43.30 -25.71
C GLY A 7 9.79 42.58 -25.36
N SER A 8 9.93 41.53 -24.57
CA SER A 8 9.01 41.24 -23.47
C SER A 8 9.81 41.36 -22.18
N THR A 9 9.83 42.56 -21.60
CA THR A 9 10.15 42.71 -20.17
C THR A 9 9.13 41.92 -19.38
N VAL A 10 9.43 40.66 -19.10
CA VAL A 10 8.81 39.92 -18.00
C VAL A 10 9.11 40.76 -16.77
N VAL A 11 8.08 41.37 -16.19
CA VAL A 11 8.21 42.10 -14.93
C VAL A 11 8.59 41.05 -13.89
N VAL A 12 9.89 40.92 -13.61
CA VAL A 12 10.38 40.19 -12.44
C VAL A 12 9.87 40.97 -11.24
N VAL A 13 8.76 40.51 -10.66
CA VAL A 13 8.22 41.12 -9.46
C VAL A 13 9.23 40.81 -8.35
N SER A 14 9.96 41.82 -7.89
CA SER A 14 10.91 41.68 -6.77
C SER A 14 10.22 40.99 -5.59
N LEU A 15 10.88 39.94 -5.06
CA LEU A 15 10.42 39.15 -3.92
C LEU A 15 9.98 40.05 -2.76
N ASP A 16 10.75 41.10 -2.46
CA ASP A 16 10.44 42.07 -1.41
C ASP A 16 9.05 42.71 -1.57
N LYS A 17 8.64 43.01 -2.80
CA LYS A 17 7.32 43.59 -3.08
C LYS A 17 6.19 42.57 -2.89
N LEU A 18 6.44 41.29 -3.21
CA LEU A 18 5.46 40.21 -2.97
C LEU A 18 5.33 39.93 -1.48
N VAL A 19 6.46 39.91 -0.78
CA VAL A 19 6.54 39.74 0.67
C VAL A 19 5.82 40.88 1.40
N ALA A 20 6.03 42.14 1.01
CA ALA A 20 5.29 43.27 1.58
C ALA A 20 3.77 43.15 1.38
N LYS A 21 3.33 42.65 0.21
CA LYS A 21 1.90 42.37 -0.04
C LYS A 21 1.37 41.22 0.81
N LEU A 22 2.20 40.21 1.06
CA LEU A 22 1.85 39.10 1.95
C LEU A 22 1.70 39.60 3.38
N ASP A 23 2.61 40.45 3.86
CA ASP A 23 2.53 41.09 5.18
C ASP A 23 1.23 41.92 5.34
N ASP A 24 0.83 42.66 4.30
CA ASP A 24 -0.44 43.40 4.31
C ASP A 24 -1.66 42.48 4.27
N ALA A 25 -1.58 41.34 3.58
CA ALA A 25 -2.65 40.35 3.54
C ALA A 25 -2.82 39.65 4.90
N ILE A 26 -1.70 39.26 5.54
CA ILE A 26 -1.68 38.69 6.89
C ILE A 26 -2.26 39.70 7.88
N ARG A 27 -1.82 40.97 7.83
CA ARG A 27 -2.36 42.03 8.71
C ARG A 27 -3.87 42.20 8.56
N ALA A 28 -4.38 42.12 7.33
CA ALA A 28 -5.81 42.22 7.08
C ALA A 28 -6.59 41.00 7.63
N LEU A 29 -5.98 39.82 7.63
CA LEU A 29 -6.55 38.61 8.25
C LEU A 29 -6.54 38.72 9.78
N GLU A 30 -5.40 39.13 10.38
CA GLU A 30 -5.24 39.36 11.83
C GLU A 30 -6.28 40.34 12.38
N GLN A 31 -6.60 41.39 11.63
CA GLN A 31 -7.54 42.46 12.03
C GLN A 31 -9.02 42.13 11.75
N SER A 32 -9.32 40.99 11.14
CA SER A 32 -10.69 40.62 10.79
C SER A 32 -11.37 39.85 11.94
N GLU A 33 -12.66 40.12 12.16
CA GLU A 33 -13.49 39.30 13.07
C GLU A 33 -13.60 37.85 12.56
N SER A 34 -13.85 36.89 13.46
CA SER A 34 -13.82 35.44 13.17
C SER A 34 -14.64 35.04 11.92
N LEU A 35 -15.85 35.59 11.76
CA LEU A 35 -16.71 35.34 10.60
C LEU A 35 -16.20 35.97 9.30
N ALA A 36 -15.43 37.06 9.38
CA ALA A 36 -14.90 37.78 8.23
C ALA A 36 -13.54 37.24 7.72
N LYS A 37 -12.83 36.45 8.54
CA LYS A 37 -11.54 35.84 8.20
C LYS A 37 -11.60 34.97 6.94
N PHE A 38 -12.68 34.19 6.78
CA PHE A 38 -12.88 33.33 5.59
C PHE A 38 -12.82 34.14 4.27
N GLY A 39 -13.34 35.37 4.26
CA GLY A 39 -13.29 36.24 3.09
C GLY A 39 -11.90 36.84 2.79
N LYS A 40 -10.93 36.70 3.70
CA LYS A 40 -9.55 37.22 3.55
C LYS A 40 -8.54 36.14 3.16
N LEU A 41 -8.83 34.87 3.44
CA LEU A 41 -7.96 33.73 3.10
C LEU A 41 -7.54 33.68 1.62
N PRO A 42 -8.42 33.91 0.62
CA PRO A 42 -8.02 33.87 -0.79
C PRO A 42 -6.91 34.87 -1.13
N ARG A 43 -6.87 36.03 -0.45
CA ARG A 43 -5.82 37.03 -0.65
C ARG A 43 -4.49 36.57 -0.05
N VAL A 44 -4.51 35.89 1.09
CA VAL A 44 -3.31 35.33 1.73
C VAL A 44 -2.75 34.21 0.86
N PHE A 45 -3.56 33.20 0.51
CA PHE A 45 -3.12 32.08 -0.33
C PHE A 45 -2.65 32.54 -1.71
N GLY A 46 -3.40 33.42 -2.38
CA GLY A 46 -3.00 33.93 -3.69
C GLY A 46 -1.70 34.74 -3.68
N THR A 47 -1.38 35.43 -2.57
CA THR A 47 -0.12 36.17 -2.44
C THR A 47 1.03 35.24 -2.05
N ALA A 48 0.79 34.30 -1.13
CA ALA A 48 1.77 33.32 -0.70
C ALA A 48 2.20 32.39 -1.84
N ARG A 49 1.25 31.92 -2.67
CA ARG A 49 1.54 31.15 -3.89
C ARG A 49 2.59 31.83 -4.77
N ARG A 50 2.44 33.16 -4.97
CA ARG A 50 3.38 33.94 -5.79
C ARG A 50 4.74 34.11 -5.12
N VAL A 51 4.79 34.20 -3.79
CA VAL A 51 6.04 34.24 -3.03
C VAL A 51 6.77 32.92 -3.14
N LEU A 52 6.07 31.79 -2.93
CA LEU A 52 6.64 30.44 -2.98
C LEU A 52 7.22 30.08 -4.36
N LEU A 53 6.69 30.64 -5.45
CA LEU A 53 7.25 30.48 -6.80
C LEU A 53 8.57 31.23 -7.05
N GLN A 54 9.01 32.09 -6.13
CA GLN A 54 10.25 32.83 -6.29
C GLN A 54 11.42 32.13 -5.57
N PRO A 55 12.65 32.26 -6.07
CA PRO A 55 13.85 31.89 -5.32
C PRO A 55 13.87 32.59 -3.94
N GLY A 56 14.10 31.83 -2.86
CA GLY A 56 14.02 32.34 -1.48
C GLY A 56 12.60 32.49 -0.91
N GLY A 57 11.57 32.07 -1.67
CA GLY A 57 10.17 32.16 -1.26
C GLY A 57 9.84 31.36 0.01
N CYS A 58 10.34 30.13 0.11
CA CYS A 58 10.12 29.25 1.26
C CYS A 58 10.67 29.86 2.56
N GLU A 59 11.92 30.34 2.55
CA GLU A 59 12.52 31.04 3.68
C GLU A 59 11.72 32.30 4.07
N ALA A 60 11.27 33.09 3.09
CA ALA A 60 10.48 34.29 3.33
C ALA A 60 9.11 34.00 3.97
N VAL A 61 8.49 32.87 3.61
CA VAL A 61 7.23 32.40 4.20
C VAL A 61 7.46 31.80 5.59
N GLU A 62 8.49 30.96 5.77
CA GLU A 62 8.87 30.36 7.06
C GLU A 62 9.06 31.44 8.13
N ALA A 63 9.77 32.52 7.79
CA ALA A 63 9.99 33.66 8.70
C ALA A 63 8.70 34.35 9.17
N ARG A 64 7.55 34.08 8.54
CA ARG A 64 6.23 34.64 8.87
C ARG A 64 5.26 33.59 9.41
N ILE A 65 5.67 32.32 9.50
CA ILE A 65 4.72 31.23 9.68
C ILE A 65 3.97 31.29 11.01
N GLN A 66 4.64 31.72 12.07
CA GLN A 66 4.00 31.94 13.37
C GLN A 66 2.87 32.98 13.28
N ARG A 67 3.08 34.09 12.55
CA ARG A 67 2.04 35.12 12.37
C ARG A 67 0.90 34.62 11.48
N ILE A 68 1.24 33.85 10.44
CA ILE A 68 0.26 33.23 9.53
C ILE A 68 -0.67 32.28 10.32
N GLU A 69 -0.11 31.43 11.17
CA GLU A 69 -0.88 30.53 12.03
C GLU A 69 -1.75 31.30 13.03
N GLN A 70 -1.17 32.25 13.77
CA GLN A 70 -1.90 33.06 14.76
C GLN A 70 -3.02 33.91 14.13
N ALA A 71 -2.89 34.29 12.86
CA ALA A 71 -3.95 34.96 12.12
C ALA A 71 -5.16 34.03 11.85
N GLY A 72 -5.00 32.72 12.01
CA GLY A 72 -6.05 31.72 11.89
C GLY A 72 -6.12 31.04 10.53
N VAL A 73 -5.00 30.94 9.80
CA VAL A 73 -5.00 30.32 8.45
C VAL A 73 -5.42 28.85 8.47
N PHE A 74 -5.12 28.13 9.54
CA PHE A 74 -5.50 26.72 9.68
C PHE A 74 -6.88 26.50 10.32
N GLU A 75 -7.52 27.55 10.85
CA GLU A 75 -8.80 27.44 11.60
C GLU A 75 -9.87 26.73 10.75
N GLY A 76 -10.44 25.65 11.28
CA GLY A 76 -11.49 24.89 10.60
C GLY A 76 -11.01 23.95 9.49
N THR A 77 -9.70 23.66 9.42
CA THR A 77 -9.11 22.73 8.47
C THR A 77 -8.40 21.57 9.19
N ASP A 78 -8.08 20.49 8.46
CA ASP A 78 -7.35 19.34 9.02
C ASP A 78 -5.92 19.69 9.49
N TRP A 79 -5.37 20.82 9.02
CA TRP A 79 -4.03 21.30 9.39
C TRP A 79 -3.99 22.12 10.69
N ALA A 80 -5.16 22.37 11.31
CA ALA A 80 -5.29 23.13 12.56
C ALA A 80 -4.48 22.51 13.70
N GLU A 81 -4.42 21.18 13.76
CA GLU A 81 -3.80 20.43 14.85
C GLU A 81 -2.53 19.72 14.33
N PRO A 82 -1.34 20.34 14.44
CA PRO A 82 -0.12 19.77 13.88
C PRO A 82 0.26 18.40 14.46
N GLY A 83 -0.16 18.09 15.70
CA GLY A 83 0.08 16.80 16.33
C GLY A 83 -0.75 15.65 15.76
N LEU A 84 -1.76 15.94 14.94
CA LEU A 84 -2.67 14.95 14.33
C LEU A 84 -2.42 14.75 12.83
N LEU A 85 -1.44 15.45 12.26
CA LEU A 85 -1.12 15.36 10.85
C LEU A 85 -0.63 13.95 10.48
N VAL A 86 -1.00 13.48 9.29
CA VAL A 86 -0.64 12.16 8.76
C VAL A 86 0.33 12.34 7.59
N PRO A 87 1.60 11.90 7.70
CA PRO A 87 2.60 12.07 6.64
C PRO A 87 2.18 11.49 5.29
N ALA A 88 1.47 10.36 5.28
CA ALA A 88 1.01 9.71 4.05
C ALA A 88 0.02 10.57 3.22
N LEU A 89 -0.67 11.54 3.85
CA LEU A 89 -1.61 12.40 3.15
C LEU A 89 -0.92 13.56 2.40
N THR A 90 0.30 13.92 2.80
CA THR A 90 1.04 15.06 2.26
C THR A 90 1.27 14.94 0.76
N THR A 91 1.44 13.72 0.22
CA THR A 91 1.57 13.50 -1.22
C THR A 91 0.35 13.98 -1.99
N TYR A 92 -0.86 13.66 -1.53
CA TYR A 92 -2.08 14.10 -2.20
C TYR A 92 -2.26 15.62 -2.09
N SER A 93 -1.89 16.20 -0.94
CA SER A 93 -1.97 17.65 -0.74
C SER A 93 -0.98 18.42 -1.61
N LEU A 94 0.30 18.00 -1.60
CA LEU A 94 1.38 18.60 -2.39
C LEU A 94 1.19 18.35 -3.90
N GLN A 95 0.59 17.23 -4.30
CA GLN A 95 0.29 16.90 -5.69
C GLN A 95 -1.14 17.30 -6.13
N SER A 96 -1.88 18.04 -5.31
CA SER A 96 -3.24 18.50 -5.63
C SER A 96 -3.26 19.50 -6.78
N THR A 97 -4.26 19.41 -7.66
CA THR A 97 -4.55 20.46 -8.67
C THR A 97 -5.19 21.71 -8.04
N ASN A 98 -5.60 21.64 -6.76
CA ASN A 98 -6.11 22.78 -6.02
C ASN A 98 -4.95 23.59 -5.39
N ALA A 99 -4.81 24.83 -5.83
CA ALA A 99 -3.76 25.74 -5.35
C ALA A 99 -3.83 26.04 -3.85
N ASP A 100 -5.03 26.15 -3.27
CA ASP A 100 -5.19 26.47 -1.85
C ASP A 100 -4.73 25.29 -0.99
N THR A 101 -4.99 24.06 -1.44
CA THR A 101 -4.52 22.82 -0.80
C THR A 101 -2.99 22.73 -0.81
N VAL A 102 -2.34 23.02 -1.95
CA VAL A 102 -0.86 23.02 -2.02
C VAL A 102 -0.26 24.09 -1.10
N VAL A 103 -0.86 25.27 -1.02
CA VAL A 103 -0.33 26.38 -0.21
C VAL A 103 -0.52 26.14 1.29
N ILE A 104 -1.67 25.60 1.72
CA ILE A 104 -1.90 25.30 3.15
C ILE A 104 -1.00 24.15 3.61
N GLU A 105 -0.77 23.16 2.75
CA GLU A 105 0.21 22.09 2.98
C GLU A 105 1.63 22.67 3.11
N ALA A 106 2.05 23.53 2.16
CA ALA A 106 3.34 24.21 2.23
C ALA A 106 3.52 25.02 3.53
N PHE A 107 2.47 25.71 4.00
CA PHE A 107 2.49 26.38 5.30
C PHE A 107 2.66 25.40 6.45
N SER A 108 2.01 24.24 6.40
CA SER A 108 2.14 23.21 7.43
C SER A 108 3.58 22.70 7.54
N GLU A 109 4.22 22.39 6.41
CA GLU A 109 5.61 21.92 6.37
C GLU A 109 6.58 22.98 6.89
N LEU A 110 6.41 24.24 6.46
CA LEU A 110 7.25 25.36 6.92
C LEU A 110 7.00 25.69 8.40
N ARG A 111 5.77 25.47 8.92
CA ARG A 111 5.44 25.65 10.35
C ARG A 111 6.25 24.66 11.17
N LEU A 112 6.21 23.38 10.81
CA LEU A 112 6.94 22.34 11.52
C LEU A 112 8.45 22.55 11.38
N LEU A 113 8.93 23.05 10.24
CA LEU A 113 10.35 23.34 10.06
C LEU A 113 10.82 24.45 11.00
N ALA A 114 10.01 25.51 11.17
CA ALA A 114 10.30 26.57 12.13
C ALA A 114 10.35 26.04 13.58
N VAL A 115 9.52 25.05 13.92
CA VAL A 115 9.56 24.37 15.23
C VAL A 115 10.85 23.55 15.39
N VAL A 116 11.25 22.80 14.35
CA VAL A 116 12.52 22.04 14.34
C VAL A 116 13.73 22.94 14.52
N ARG A 117 13.69 24.15 13.95
CA ARG A 117 14.75 25.16 14.05
C ARG A 117 14.69 25.98 15.33
N GLU A 118 13.73 25.70 16.21
CA GLU A 118 13.48 26.43 17.45
C GLU A 118 13.22 27.94 17.24
N SER A 119 12.92 28.36 15.99
CA SER A 119 12.52 29.73 15.67
C SER A 119 11.05 29.98 16.02
N TYR A 120 10.28 28.91 16.22
CA TYR A 120 8.91 28.95 16.71
C TYR A 120 8.66 27.88 17.79
N LEU A 121 8.38 28.33 19.01
CA LEU A 121 7.97 27.44 20.11
C LEU A 121 6.46 27.17 20.03
N HIS A 122 6.08 26.02 19.48
CA HIS A 122 4.69 25.63 19.33
C HIS A 122 4.15 24.91 20.58
N PRO A 123 2.94 25.23 21.08
CA PRO A 123 2.42 24.66 22.33
C PRO A 123 2.03 23.18 22.23
N ALA A 124 1.66 22.69 21.04
CA ALA A 124 1.14 21.34 20.85
C ALA A 124 2.15 20.32 20.29
N VAL A 125 3.32 20.76 19.80
CA VAL A 125 4.29 19.89 19.11
C VAL A 125 5.70 20.31 19.48
N SER A 126 6.53 19.35 19.87
CA SER A 126 7.96 19.54 20.17
C SER A 126 8.84 19.54 18.92
N ALA A 127 10.04 20.10 19.01
CA ALA A 127 11.04 20.06 17.92
C ALA A 127 11.39 18.62 17.49
N ALA A 128 11.36 17.65 18.42
CA ALA A 128 11.61 16.25 18.12
C ALA A 128 10.46 15.62 17.31
N GLU A 129 9.21 15.85 17.72
CA GLU A 129 8.02 15.35 17.00
C GLU A 129 7.91 15.99 15.61
N ALA A 130 8.12 17.29 15.49
CA ALA A 130 8.12 18.00 14.21
C ALA A 130 9.23 17.46 13.28
N ARG A 131 10.43 17.20 13.81
CA ARG A 131 11.53 16.61 13.03
C ARG A 131 11.17 15.22 12.52
N HIS A 132 10.61 14.37 13.38
CA HIS A 132 10.19 13.03 13.00
C HIS A 132 9.12 13.06 11.90
N TYR A 133 8.10 13.93 12.04
CA TYR A 133 7.07 14.11 11.02
C TYR A 133 7.66 14.55 9.67
N LEU A 134 8.49 15.58 9.65
CA LEU A 134 9.05 16.11 8.40
C LEU A 134 9.97 15.09 7.71
N ILE A 135 10.71 14.28 8.46
CA ILE A 135 11.49 13.17 7.88
C ILE A 135 10.57 12.18 7.16
N GLN A 136 9.41 11.85 7.75
CA GLN A 136 8.42 10.98 7.10
C GLN A 136 7.84 11.63 5.84
N VAL A 137 7.53 12.94 5.88
CA VAL A 137 7.06 13.68 4.69
C VAL A 137 8.10 13.65 3.57
N LEU A 138 9.37 13.88 3.88
CA LEU A 138 10.45 13.83 2.90
C LEU A 138 10.62 12.43 2.30
N ALA A 139 10.54 11.39 3.12
CA ALA A 139 10.65 10.00 2.67
C ALA A 139 9.48 9.58 1.77
N ILE A 140 8.26 10.07 2.04
CA ILE A 140 7.08 9.75 1.24
C ILE A 140 7.07 10.56 -0.07
N ASN A 141 7.57 11.80 -0.05
CA ASN A 141 7.57 12.72 -1.20
C ASN A 141 8.90 12.82 -1.94
N LEU A 142 9.71 11.76 -1.94
CA LEU A 142 11.02 11.75 -2.61
C LEU A 142 10.96 12.12 -4.09
N GLY A 143 9.84 11.80 -4.76
CA GLY A 143 9.61 12.20 -6.14
C GLY A 143 9.72 13.72 -6.33
N LEU A 144 9.14 14.49 -5.40
CA LEU A 144 9.22 15.96 -5.39
C LEU A 144 10.61 16.45 -4.95
N LEU A 145 11.29 15.72 -4.05
CA LEU A 145 12.63 16.08 -3.61
C LEU A 145 13.65 16.08 -4.76
N PHE A 146 13.52 15.11 -5.67
CA PHE A 146 14.49 14.87 -6.74
C PHE A 146 13.98 15.19 -8.16
N GLY A 147 12.84 15.89 -8.28
CA GLY A 147 12.32 16.39 -9.57
C GLY A 147 11.78 15.30 -10.50
N MET A 148 11.21 14.23 -9.95
CA MET A 148 10.58 13.16 -10.73
C MET A 148 9.18 13.58 -11.16
N THR A 149 9.04 14.03 -12.40
CA THR A 149 7.73 14.39 -12.98
C THR A 149 6.91 13.13 -13.33
N GLY A 150 5.85 12.86 -12.58
CA GLY A 150 4.76 11.96 -12.93
C GLY A 150 3.65 12.65 -13.73
N GLU A 151 2.51 11.96 -13.89
CA GLU A 151 1.34 12.49 -14.60
C GLU A 151 0.63 13.57 -13.76
N ALA A 152 0.62 13.42 -12.43
CA ALA A 152 0.11 14.41 -11.49
C ALA A 152 0.83 15.76 -11.62
N GLU A 153 2.17 15.77 -11.71
CA GLU A 153 2.96 17.00 -11.87
C GLU A 153 2.70 17.69 -13.21
N ARG A 154 2.37 16.92 -14.28
CA ARG A 154 1.96 17.50 -15.56
C ARG A 154 0.60 18.19 -15.47
N GLU A 155 -0.34 17.59 -14.75
CA GLU A 155 -1.67 18.16 -14.55
C GLU A 155 -1.65 19.39 -13.63
N GLN A 156 -0.72 19.44 -12.66
CA GLN A 156 -0.55 20.56 -11.74
C GLN A 156 0.03 21.84 -12.36
N GLY A 157 0.80 21.72 -13.45
CA GLY A 157 1.46 22.87 -14.09
C GLY A 157 2.43 23.59 -13.14
N GLU A 158 2.28 24.91 -12.96
CA GLU A 158 3.18 25.71 -12.10
C GLU A 158 3.12 25.35 -10.60
N LEU A 159 2.09 24.63 -10.14
CA LEU A 159 1.97 24.25 -8.73
C LEU A 159 3.00 23.22 -8.29
N SER A 160 3.45 22.33 -9.19
CA SER A 160 4.49 21.33 -8.88
C SER A 160 5.80 21.99 -8.45
N LEU A 161 6.14 23.16 -9.03
CA LEU A 161 7.32 23.94 -8.66
C LEU A 161 7.29 24.39 -7.19
N ILE A 162 6.10 24.68 -6.65
CA ILE A 162 5.96 25.04 -5.23
C ILE A 162 6.24 23.81 -4.37
N SER A 163 5.62 22.68 -4.70
CA SER A 163 5.75 21.43 -3.96
C SER A 163 7.19 20.94 -3.95
N GLU A 164 7.87 20.96 -5.11
CA GLU A 164 9.30 20.66 -5.21
C GLU A 164 10.15 21.62 -4.36
N ALA A 165 9.91 22.94 -4.47
CA ALA A 165 10.67 23.93 -3.72
C ALA A 165 10.52 23.78 -2.20
N VAL A 166 9.32 23.46 -1.71
CA VAL A 166 9.07 23.23 -0.28
C VAL A 166 9.78 21.98 0.20
N VAL A 167 9.62 20.85 -0.50
CA VAL A 167 10.24 19.57 -0.13
C VAL A 167 11.77 19.68 -0.15
N GLN A 168 12.34 20.32 -1.17
CA GLN A 168 13.79 20.58 -1.25
C GLN A 168 14.27 21.48 -0.11
N TYR A 169 13.54 22.55 0.19
CA TYR A 169 13.89 23.47 1.27
C TYR A 169 13.86 22.76 2.63
N VAL A 170 12.84 21.94 2.89
CA VAL A 170 12.74 21.15 4.13
C VAL A 170 13.89 20.15 4.23
N ALA A 171 14.21 19.42 3.15
CA ALA A 171 15.30 18.44 3.14
C ALA A 171 16.68 19.07 3.39
N GLN A 172 16.96 20.23 2.78
CA GLN A 172 18.21 20.96 3.00
C GLN A 172 18.41 21.37 4.46
N ASN A 173 17.32 21.68 5.17
CA ASN A 173 17.38 22.12 6.56
C ASN A 173 17.33 20.97 7.58
N ILE A 174 16.80 19.80 7.21
CA ILE A 174 16.77 18.60 8.07
C ILE A 174 18.05 17.75 7.93
N GLY A 175 18.61 17.68 6.71
CA GLY A 175 19.80 16.90 6.38
C GLY A 175 19.46 15.58 5.66
N TYR A 176 20.16 15.32 4.54
CA TYR A 176 19.91 14.17 3.66
C TYR A 176 20.20 12.81 4.32
N GLU A 177 21.20 12.71 5.20
CA GLU A 177 21.57 11.45 5.88
C GLU A 177 20.38 10.83 6.62
N HIS A 178 19.70 11.62 7.46
CA HIS A 178 18.55 11.14 8.27
C HIS A 178 17.35 10.77 7.41
N VAL A 179 17.14 11.48 6.28
CA VAL A 179 16.06 11.18 5.33
C VAL A 179 16.31 9.83 4.67
N ILE A 180 17.57 9.57 4.27
CA ILE A 180 17.95 8.32 3.60
C ILE A 180 17.92 7.13 4.58
N GLU A 181 18.34 7.29 5.84
CA GLU A 181 18.22 6.23 6.85
C GLU A 181 16.77 5.79 7.07
N ASN A 182 15.87 6.74 7.33
CA ASN A 182 14.45 6.43 7.53
C ASN A 182 13.81 5.87 6.26
N LEU A 183 14.23 6.33 5.08
CA LEU A 183 13.80 5.76 3.81
C LEU A 183 14.24 4.30 3.64
N ILE A 184 15.49 3.97 4.00
CA ILE A 184 16.00 2.60 3.94
C ILE A 184 15.19 1.71 4.87
N GLU A 185 14.92 2.15 6.10
CA GLU A 185 14.07 1.43 7.05
C GLU A 185 12.67 1.20 6.49
N GLU A 186 12.08 2.23 5.88
CA GLU A 186 10.75 2.15 5.25
C GLU A 186 10.72 1.18 4.06
N ILE A 187 11.75 1.22 3.19
CA ILE A 187 11.89 0.25 2.09
C ILE A 187 11.94 -1.17 2.65
N TRP A 188 12.75 -1.41 3.69
CA TRP A 188 12.81 -2.74 4.32
C TRP A 188 11.49 -3.15 4.94
N ARG A 189 10.79 -2.23 5.61
CA ARG A 189 9.45 -2.47 6.18
C ARG A 189 8.45 -2.89 5.10
N ILE A 190 8.44 -2.22 3.95
CA ILE A 190 7.60 -2.58 2.80
C ILE A 190 8.01 -3.94 2.24
N LEU A 191 9.31 -4.16 2.02
CA LEU A 191 9.81 -5.41 1.44
C LEU A 191 9.56 -6.63 2.33
N GLN A 192 9.54 -6.48 3.65
CA GLN A 192 9.18 -7.55 4.59
C GLN A 192 7.76 -8.10 4.34
N GLN A 193 6.85 -7.29 3.80
CA GLN A 193 5.49 -7.72 3.47
C GLN A 193 5.39 -8.43 2.11
N ARG A 194 6.48 -8.50 1.33
CA ARG A 194 6.55 -9.11 0.00
C ARG A 194 5.38 -8.69 -0.92
N PRO A 195 5.22 -7.39 -1.18
CA PRO A 195 4.17 -6.89 -2.06
C PRO A 195 4.41 -7.35 -3.50
N ILE A 196 3.34 -7.63 -4.24
CA ILE A 196 3.40 -7.95 -5.67
C ILE A 196 3.88 -6.74 -6.47
N ARG A 197 3.39 -5.54 -6.12
CA ARG A 197 3.83 -4.29 -6.74
C ARG A 197 5.05 -3.75 -6.01
N VAL A 198 6.16 -3.73 -6.72
CA VAL A 198 7.44 -3.22 -6.22
C VAL A 198 7.92 -1.96 -6.95
N SER A 199 7.10 -1.39 -7.84
CA SER A 199 7.50 -0.23 -8.67
C SER A 199 7.85 1.00 -7.81
N GLY A 200 7.07 1.28 -6.76
CA GLY A 200 7.37 2.34 -5.79
C GLY A 200 8.71 2.11 -5.10
N VAL A 201 8.93 0.89 -4.58
CA VAL A 201 10.20 0.52 -3.94
C VAL A 201 11.39 0.63 -4.89
N ARG A 202 11.24 0.13 -6.14
CA ARG A 202 12.30 0.24 -7.15
C ARG A 202 12.65 1.70 -7.42
N LYS A 203 11.66 2.58 -7.57
CA LYS A 203 11.89 4.03 -7.74
C LYS A 203 12.67 4.62 -6.55
N MET A 204 12.26 4.29 -5.32
CA MET A 204 12.96 4.77 -4.12
C MET A 204 14.44 4.31 -4.10
N ILE A 205 14.71 3.04 -4.41
CA ILE A 205 16.07 2.51 -4.50
C ILE A 205 16.87 3.19 -5.62
N THR A 206 16.27 3.43 -6.79
CA THR A 206 16.91 4.18 -7.89
C THR A 206 17.35 5.57 -7.41
N GLN A 207 16.51 6.27 -6.64
CA GLN A 207 16.85 7.60 -6.14
C GLN A 207 18.01 7.56 -5.14
N ILE A 208 18.03 6.58 -4.24
CA ILE A 208 19.18 6.38 -3.33
C ILE A 208 20.46 6.13 -4.15
N ALA A 209 20.38 5.34 -5.23
CA ALA A 209 21.52 5.09 -6.10
C ALA A 209 22.03 6.38 -6.79
N ILE A 210 21.12 7.22 -7.29
CA ILE A 210 21.46 8.51 -7.91
C ILE A 210 22.10 9.45 -6.89
N CYS A 211 21.52 9.57 -5.68
CA CYS A 211 22.05 10.42 -4.62
C CYS A 211 23.47 10.01 -4.22
N ARG A 212 23.73 8.71 -4.10
CA ARG A 212 25.05 8.18 -3.77
C ARG A 212 26.10 8.47 -4.85
N ALA A 213 25.68 8.61 -6.10
CA ALA A 213 26.57 8.96 -7.20
C ALA A 213 26.91 10.46 -7.26
N ASP A 214 26.18 11.33 -6.54
CA ASP A 214 26.45 12.77 -6.50
C ASP A 214 27.60 13.08 -5.52
N PRO A 215 28.73 13.63 -6.00
CA PRO A 215 29.87 13.94 -5.14
C PRO A 215 29.61 15.07 -4.12
N ASN A 216 28.50 15.80 -4.23
CA ASN A 216 28.12 16.87 -3.30
C ASN A 216 27.22 16.38 -2.15
N VAL A 217 26.78 15.13 -2.17
CA VAL A 217 25.89 14.54 -1.16
C VAL A 217 26.71 13.61 -0.27
N ASP A 218 26.81 13.94 1.02
CA ASP A 218 27.39 13.05 2.03
C ASP A 218 26.29 12.20 2.67
N LEU A 219 26.37 10.87 2.47
CA LEU A 219 25.42 9.90 2.99
C LEU A 219 25.89 9.21 4.29
N GLY A 220 27.08 9.55 4.80
CA GLY A 220 27.57 9.02 6.08
C GLY A 220 27.48 7.50 6.22
N ALA A 221 27.05 7.03 7.40
CA ALA A 221 26.95 5.60 7.73
C ALA A 221 25.75 4.90 7.05
N ALA A 222 24.73 5.66 6.65
CA ALA A 222 23.53 5.18 5.96
C ALA A 222 23.84 4.44 4.64
N GLY A 223 25.00 4.73 4.04
CA GLY A 223 25.45 4.14 2.78
C GLY A 223 25.52 2.60 2.78
N GLY A 224 25.77 1.96 3.93
CA GLY A 224 25.83 0.50 4.04
C GLY A 224 24.48 -0.19 3.87
N GLY A 225 23.41 0.41 4.42
CA GLY A 225 22.04 -0.09 4.26
C GLY A 225 21.51 0.11 2.84
N ALA A 226 21.90 1.22 2.22
CA ALA A 226 21.59 1.55 0.82
C ALA A 226 22.23 0.57 -0.17
N GLU A 227 23.48 0.18 0.06
CA GLU A 227 24.24 -0.66 -0.89
C GLU A 227 23.55 -1.98 -1.18
N ARG A 228 23.03 -2.66 -0.14
CA ARG A 228 22.33 -3.93 -0.31
C ARG A 228 21.08 -3.76 -1.18
N LEU A 229 20.30 -2.72 -0.97
CA LEU A 229 19.11 -2.42 -1.75
C LEU A 229 19.46 -2.10 -3.21
N ILE A 230 20.45 -1.23 -3.44
CA ILE A 230 20.91 -0.88 -4.79
C ILE A 230 21.43 -2.13 -5.52
N SER A 231 22.29 -2.91 -4.87
CA SER A 231 22.85 -4.13 -5.46
C SER A 231 21.76 -5.12 -5.84
N SER A 232 20.65 -5.20 -5.10
CA SER A 232 19.59 -6.17 -5.38
C SER A 232 18.91 -5.96 -6.74
N LEU A 233 18.92 -4.71 -7.25
CA LEU A 233 18.34 -4.35 -8.54
C LEU A 233 19.39 -4.21 -9.64
N TYR A 234 20.53 -3.60 -9.34
CA TYR A 234 21.48 -3.11 -10.35
C TYR A 234 22.80 -3.88 -10.40
N GLY A 235 23.08 -4.74 -9.42
CA GLY A 235 24.31 -5.54 -9.41
C GLY A 235 24.31 -6.69 -8.42
N PRO A 236 23.32 -7.61 -8.45
CA PRO A 236 23.20 -8.68 -7.46
C PRO A 236 24.30 -9.74 -7.57
N THR A 237 25.03 -9.77 -8.69
CA THR A 237 26.05 -10.77 -8.99
C THR A 237 27.32 -10.14 -9.53
N ARG A 238 28.40 -10.92 -9.61
CA ARG A 238 29.73 -10.41 -9.98
C ARG A 238 29.76 -9.87 -11.40
N ALA A 239 29.06 -10.51 -12.33
CA ALA A 239 29.10 -10.11 -13.73
C ALA A 239 28.23 -8.89 -14.06
N CYS A 240 27.39 -8.43 -13.12
CA CYS A 240 26.63 -7.20 -13.25
C CYS A 240 26.90 -6.19 -12.12
N SER A 241 27.97 -6.37 -11.33
CA SER A 241 28.23 -5.61 -10.11
C SER A 241 28.30 -4.08 -10.28
N GLU A 242 28.66 -3.64 -11.48
CA GLU A 242 28.82 -2.25 -11.87
C GLU A 242 27.68 -1.71 -12.76
N ASP A 243 26.58 -2.47 -12.87
CA ASP A 243 25.43 -2.16 -13.74
C ASP A 243 25.82 -1.96 -15.23
N PRO A 244 26.37 -2.99 -15.91
CA PRO A 244 26.92 -2.85 -17.27
C PRO A 244 25.88 -2.67 -18.39
N GLY A 245 24.60 -2.79 -18.08
CA GLY A 245 23.49 -2.88 -19.03
C GLY A 245 23.25 -4.29 -19.55
N ILE A 246 21.99 -4.60 -19.90
CA ILE A 246 21.54 -5.94 -20.32
C ILE A 246 22.37 -6.51 -21.48
N VAL A 247 22.63 -5.71 -22.50
CA VAL A 247 23.37 -6.15 -23.71
C VAL A 247 24.80 -6.60 -23.36
N VAL A 248 25.50 -5.83 -22.53
CA VAL A 248 26.88 -6.17 -22.13
C VAL A 248 26.88 -7.38 -21.20
N TYR A 249 25.89 -7.48 -20.31
CA TYR A 249 25.74 -8.63 -19.44
C TYR A 249 25.51 -9.93 -20.22
N GLU A 250 24.63 -9.93 -21.23
CA GLU A 250 24.39 -11.08 -22.10
C GLU A 250 25.66 -11.53 -22.86
N GLN A 251 26.50 -10.59 -23.30
CA GLN A 251 27.80 -10.92 -23.90
C GLN A 251 28.75 -11.59 -22.90
N ARG A 252 28.70 -11.19 -21.62
CA ARG A 252 29.51 -11.82 -20.57
C ARG A 252 29.07 -13.25 -20.32
N LEU A 253 27.76 -13.52 -20.30
CA LEU A 253 27.22 -14.88 -20.09
C LEU A 253 27.75 -15.89 -21.09
N GLN A 254 27.87 -15.50 -22.37
CA GLN A 254 28.41 -16.37 -23.43
C GLN A 254 29.86 -16.82 -23.19
N ALA A 255 30.64 -16.05 -22.44
CA ALA A 255 32.03 -16.35 -22.14
C ALA A 255 32.22 -17.09 -20.80
N MET A 256 31.16 -17.30 -20.02
CA MET A 256 31.25 -17.94 -18.71
C MET A 256 31.40 -19.47 -18.81
N ASP A 257 32.18 -20.02 -17.89
CA ASP A 257 32.20 -21.45 -17.64
C ASP A 257 31.05 -21.88 -16.70
N ALA A 258 30.87 -23.20 -16.55
CA ALA A 258 29.80 -23.76 -15.72
C ALA A 258 29.89 -23.30 -14.24
N GLN A 259 31.09 -23.08 -13.70
CA GLN A 259 31.27 -22.63 -12.33
C GLN A 259 30.83 -21.18 -12.15
N ASN A 260 31.16 -20.29 -13.09
CA ASN A 260 30.71 -18.91 -13.06
C ASN A 260 29.19 -18.81 -13.26
N LEU A 261 28.61 -19.59 -14.17
CA LEU A 261 27.15 -19.66 -14.32
C LEU A 261 26.45 -20.13 -13.03
N GLN A 262 27.01 -21.14 -12.34
CA GLN A 262 26.49 -21.58 -11.05
C GLN A 262 26.60 -20.50 -9.96
N ASN A 263 27.69 -19.74 -9.95
CA ASN A 263 27.88 -18.64 -9.01
C ASN A 263 26.86 -17.51 -9.26
N GLU A 264 26.62 -17.17 -10.53
CA GLU A 264 25.59 -16.19 -10.92
C GLU A 264 24.20 -16.67 -10.48
N ALA A 265 23.82 -17.92 -10.80
CA ALA A 265 22.55 -18.50 -10.38
C ALA A 265 22.34 -18.38 -8.86
N THR A 266 23.35 -18.75 -8.07
CA THR A 266 23.28 -18.72 -6.60
C THR A 266 23.21 -17.29 -6.07
N GLY A 267 23.94 -16.35 -6.68
CA GLY A 267 23.92 -14.94 -6.30
C GLY A 267 22.56 -14.28 -6.55
N PHE A 268 21.96 -14.54 -7.72
CA PHE A 268 20.61 -14.07 -8.03
C PHE A 268 19.57 -14.63 -7.08
N ALA A 269 19.58 -15.94 -6.83
CA ALA A 269 18.66 -16.60 -5.92
C ALA A 269 18.71 -15.97 -4.53
N ARG A 270 19.93 -15.78 -3.99
CA ARG A 270 20.13 -15.18 -2.67
C ARG A 270 19.59 -13.74 -2.64
N SER A 271 19.98 -12.90 -3.60
CA SER A 271 19.51 -11.51 -3.66
C SER A 271 17.98 -11.42 -3.74
N MET A 272 17.38 -12.27 -4.57
CA MET A 272 15.93 -12.34 -4.76
C MET A 272 15.20 -12.75 -3.48
N HIS A 273 15.66 -13.81 -2.79
CA HIS A 273 14.98 -14.29 -1.57
C HIS A 273 15.21 -13.37 -0.37
N ASP A 274 16.37 -12.74 -0.27
CA ASP A 274 16.69 -11.77 0.79
C ASP A 274 15.75 -10.56 0.74
N THR A 275 15.52 -10.02 -0.46
CA THR A 275 14.81 -8.74 -0.64
C THR A 275 13.39 -8.87 -1.15
N GLY A 276 13.04 -9.97 -1.82
CA GLY A 276 11.83 -10.10 -2.63
C GLY A 276 11.88 -9.32 -3.95
N LEU A 277 12.99 -8.64 -4.26
CA LEU A 277 13.18 -7.89 -5.52
C LEU A 277 13.90 -8.73 -6.55
N VAL A 278 13.51 -8.60 -7.81
CA VAL A 278 14.19 -9.28 -8.92
C VAL A 278 14.86 -8.27 -9.83
N SER A 279 16.18 -8.42 -9.99
CA SER A 279 16.95 -7.66 -10.97
C SER A 279 16.60 -8.07 -12.41
N PRO A 280 16.51 -7.13 -13.36
CA PRO A 280 16.42 -7.42 -14.79
C PRO A 280 17.51 -8.38 -15.30
N TYR A 281 18.72 -8.33 -14.72
CA TYR A 281 19.82 -9.25 -15.06
C TYR A 281 19.48 -10.71 -14.73
N HIS A 282 18.67 -10.95 -13.69
CA HIS A 282 18.22 -12.29 -13.35
C HIS A 282 17.29 -12.86 -14.44
N ALA A 283 16.40 -12.04 -15.00
CA ALA A 283 15.56 -12.44 -16.12
C ALA A 283 16.38 -12.79 -17.37
N SER A 284 17.36 -11.94 -17.74
CA SER A 284 18.27 -12.25 -18.85
C SER A 284 19.07 -13.54 -18.59
N PHE A 285 19.56 -13.75 -17.36
CA PHE A 285 20.27 -14.97 -16.98
C PHE A 285 19.40 -16.22 -17.12
N VAL A 286 18.17 -16.19 -16.59
CA VAL A 286 17.22 -17.32 -16.66
C VAL A 286 16.87 -17.67 -18.09
N ARG A 287 16.66 -16.67 -18.96
CA ARG A 287 16.40 -16.91 -20.38
C ARG A 287 17.62 -17.53 -21.08
N PHE A 288 18.82 -17.02 -20.81
CA PHE A 288 20.07 -17.56 -21.36
C PHE A 288 20.25 -19.06 -21.01
N ILE A 289 20.12 -19.43 -19.73
CA ILE A 289 20.30 -20.84 -19.33
C ILE A 289 19.19 -21.75 -19.86
N MET A 290 18.00 -21.21 -20.15
CA MET A 290 16.92 -21.96 -20.78
C MET A 290 17.20 -22.26 -22.25
N ASP A 291 17.71 -21.27 -23.00
CA ASP A 291 18.08 -21.45 -24.41
C ASP A 291 19.23 -22.49 -24.55
N GLU A 292 20.12 -22.56 -23.56
CA GLU A 292 21.21 -23.54 -23.47
C GLU A 292 20.78 -24.91 -22.87
N GLY A 293 19.51 -25.07 -22.47
CA GLY A 293 18.96 -26.34 -21.96
C GLY A 293 19.46 -26.76 -20.56
N GLN A 294 19.85 -25.82 -19.71
CA GLN A 294 20.49 -26.08 -18.41
C GLN A 294 19.50 -26.07 -17.22
N ASP A 295 18.53 -26.98 -17.18
CA ASP A 295 17.48 -26.98 -16.12
C ASP A 295 18.03 -27.08 -14.69
N ALA A 296 19.18 -27.73 -14.52
CA ALA A 296 19.84 -27.85 -13.23
C ALA A 296 20.21 -26.46 -12.67
N LEU A 297 20.63 -25.53 -13.54
CA LEU A 297 20.87 -24.14 -13.15
C LEU A 297 19.58 -23.38 -12.89
N LEU A 298 18.49 -23.69 -13.58
CA LEU A 298 17.20 -23.01 -13.36
C LEU A 298 16.71 -23.20 -11.92
N SER A 299 16.82 -24.43 -11.40
CA SER A 299 16.49 -24.71 -9.99
C SER A 299 17.34 -23.89 -9.02
N ALA A 300 18.64 -23.74 -9.31
CA ALA A 300 19.56 -22.95 -8.50
C ALA A 300 19.29 -21.45 -8.60
N ALA A 301 18.98 -20.93 -9.79
CA ALA A 301 18.68 -19.51 -10.04
C ALA A 301 17.41 -19.04 -9.33
N LEU A 302 16.40 -19.91 -9.30
CA LEU A 302 15.16 -19.66 -8.55
C LEU A 302 15.31 -19.89 -7.03
N GLY A 303 16.41 -20.50 -6.59
CA GLY A 303 16.67 -20.80 -5.19
C GLY A 303 15.70 -21.84 -4.61
N LEU A 304 15.33 -22.85 -5.40
CA LEU A 304 14.30 -23.81 -5.01
C LEU A 304 14.80 -24.82 -3.98
N SER A 305 13.93 -25.14 -3.02
CA SER A 305 14.05 -26.28 -2.11
C SER A 305 13.81 -27.61 -2.85
N SER A 306 13.83 -28.73 -2.13
CA SER A 306 13.42 -30.02 -2.69
C SER A 306 11.99 -29.99 -3.23
N THR A 307 11.08 -29.30 -2.52
CA THR A 307 9.66 -29.16 -2.93
C THR A 307 9.55 -28.43 -4.26
N GLY A 308 10.15 -27.23 -4.35
CA GLY A 308 10.11 -26.44 -5.58
C GLY A 308 10.79 -27.14 -6.75
N ARG A 309 11.91 -27.81 -6.50
CA ARG A 309 12.64 -28.57 -7.52
C ARG A 309 11.82 -29.75 -8.05
N ASP A 310 11.19 -30.54 -7.19
CA ASP A 310 10.34 -31.65 -7.62
C ASP A 310 9.15 -31.14 -8.42
N CYS A 311 8.53 -30.02 -7.99
CA CYS A 311 7.45 -29.37 -8.72
C CYS A 311 7.90 -28.91 -10.12
N LEU A 312 9.06 -28.25 -10.22
CA LEU A 312 9.65 -27.82 -11.48
C LEU A 312 9.89 -29.01 -12.42
N LEU A 313 10.48 -30.09 -11.91
CA LEU A 313 10.79 -31.26 -12.73
C LEU A 313 9.53 -31.99 -13.21
N CYS A 314 8.50 -32.09 -12.37
CA CYS A 314 7.21 -32.68 -12.74
C CYS A 314 6.48 -31.88 -13.83
N TYR A 315 6.57 -30.54 -13.79
CA TYR A 315 5.84 -29.63 -14.68
C TYR A 315 6.76 -28.84 -15.61
N ARG A 316 7.92 -29.40 -15.97
CA ARG A 316 9.01 -28.72 -16.66
C ARG A 316 8.57 -27.94 -17.89
N GLU A 317 7.82 -28.57 -18.80
CA GLU A 317 7.37 -27.94 -20.04
C GLU A 317 6.45 -26.73 -19.79
N LEU A 318 5.59 -26.82 -18.77
CA LEU A 318 4.74 -25.71 -18.37
C LEU A 318 5.58 -24.56 -17.80
N VAL A 319 6.51 -24.86 -16.89
CA VAL A 319 7.41 -23.87 -16.29
C VAL A 319 8.22 -23.15 -17.37
N HIS A 320 8.80 -23.91 -18.32
CA HIS A 320 9.53 -23.34 -19.45
C HIS A 320 8.63 -22.44 -20.29
N THR A 321 7.41 -22.87 -20.59
CA THR A 321 6.47 -22.04 -21.35
C THR A 321 6.14 -20.74 -20.61
N LEU A 322 5.88 -20.80 -19.31
CA LEU A 322 5.60 -19.61 -18.49
C LEU A 322 6.77 -18.63 -18.47
N ILE A 323 8.02 -19.13 -18.42
CA ILE A 323 9.21 -18.28 -18.51
C ILE A 323 9.34 -17.65 -19.90
N THR A 324 9.22 -18.45 -20.96
CA THR A 324 9.33 -17.98 -22.34
C THR A 324 8.33 -16.88 -22.66
N GLU A 325 7.07 -17.06 -22.26
CA GLU A 325 5.95 -16.16 -22.56
C GLU A 325 5.83 -14.96 -21.60
N GLY A 326 6.31 -15.12 -20.35
CA GLY A 326 6.04 -14.17 -19.26
C GLY A 326 7.24 -13.40 -18.72
N ILE A 327 8.47 -13.93 -18.87
CA ILE A 327 9.65 -13.39 -18.18
C ILE A 327 10.58 -12.69 -19.18
N PHE A 328 10.74 -11.40 -18.96
CA PHE A 328 11.60 -10.45 -19.67
C PHE A 328 12.28 -9.54 -18.63
N ALA A 329 13.21 -8.68 -19.07
CA ALA A 329 13.88 -7.72 -18.19
C ALA A 329 12.87 -6.82 -17.44
N GLU A 330 11.80 -6.42 -18.13
CA GLU A 330 10.72 -5.57 -17.63
C GLU A 330 9.80 -6.33 -16.65
N THR A 331 9.54 -7.61 -16.91
CA THR A 331 8.69 -8.50 -16.10
C THR A 331 9.48 -9.40 -15.16
N ALA A 332 10.74 -9.02 -14.84
CA ALA A 332 11.65 -9.84 -14.04
C ALA A 332 11.08 -10.25 -12.68
N GLN A 333 10.23 -9.41 -12.08
CA GLN A 333 9.57 -9.71 -10.81
C GLN A 333 8.80 -11.03 -10.82
N GLY A 334 8.32 -11.47 -11.99
CA GLY A 334 7.63 -12.75 -12.16
C GLY A 334 8.47 -13.97 -11.76
N LEU A 335 9.80 -13.87 -11.71
CA LEU A 335 10.67 -14.95 -11.23
C LEU A 335 10.47 -15.23 -9.74
N TYR A 336 10.25 -14.21 -8.92
CA TYR A 336 9.99 -14.41 -7.50
C TYR A 336 8.62 -15.08 -7.29
N GLY A 337 7.61 -14.61 -8.03
CA GLY A 337 6.30 -15.27 -8.08
C GLY A 337 6.38 -16.72 -8.52
N LEU A 338 7.12 -17.03 -9.58
CA LEU A 338 7.34 -18.39 -10.06
C LEU A 338 8.05 -19.27 -9.02
N ALA A 339 9.11 -18.77 -8.39
CA ALA A 339 9.83 -19.50 -7.35
C ALA A 339 8.88 -19.89 -6.21
N LEU A 340 8.12 -18.92 -5.68
CA LEU A 340 7.19 -19.17 -4.58
C LEU A 340 6.00 -20.05 -4.99
N LEU A 341 5.50 -19.91 -6.22
CA LEU A 341 4.45 -20.80 -6.76
C LEU A 341 4.91 -22.26 -6.73
N LEU A 342 6.16 -22.52 -7.15
CA LEU A 342 6.75 -23.86 -7.14
C LEU A 342 6.96 -24.37 -5.71
N GLU A 343 7.43 -23.52 -4.79
CA GLU A 343 7.58 -23.87 -3.37
C GLU A 343 6.25 -24.23 -2.70
N ARG A 344 5.15 -23.59 -3.11
CA ARG A 344 3.81 -23.93 -2.61
C ARG A 344 3.30 -25.27 -3.13
N GLY A 345 3.91 -25.84 -4.17
CA GLY A 345 3.49 -27.13 -4.76
C GLY A 345 2.08 -27.13 -5.37
N ILE A 346 1.49 -25.96 -5.63
CA ILE A 346 0.08 -25.86 -6.08
C ILE A 346 -0.16 -26.48 -7.46
N LEU A 347 0.88 -26.71 -8.26
CA LEU A 347 0.76 -27.39 -9.55
C LEU A 347 0.30 -28.85 -9.42
N TYR A 348 0.52 -29.48 -8.26
CA TYR A 348 0.02 -30.83 -7.98
C TYR A 348 -1.50 -30.90 -7.81
N GLN A 349 -2.17 -29.75 -7.64
CA GLN A 349 -3.62 -29.69 -7.72
C GLN A 349 -4.03 -29.90 -9.19
N PRO A 350 -4.82 -30.95 -9.51
CA PRO A 350 -5.12 -31.31 -10.90
C PRO A 350 -5.61 -30.18 -11.82
N PRO A 351 -6.43 -29.20 -11.38
CA PRO A 351 -6.92 -28.16 -12.28
C PRO A 351 -5.91 -27.04 -12.56
N VAL A 352 -4.89 -26.84 -11.72
CA VAL A 352 -4.01 -25.66 -11.78
C VAL A 352 -3.10 -25.68 -13.00
N ALA A 353 -2.40 -26.78 -13.25
CA ALA A 353 -1.49 -26.88 -14.40
C ALA A 353 -2.21 -26.72 -15.76
N PRO A 354 -3.35 -27.38 -16.04
CA PRO A 354 -4.16 -27.12 -17.23
C PRO A 354 -4.65 -25.67 -17.34
N ALA A 355 -5.04 -25.05 -16.22
CA ALA A 355 -5.48 -23.65 -16.21
C ALA A 355 -4.33 -22.68 -16.55
N LEU A 356 -3.11 -22.95 -16.08
CA LEU A 356 -1.92 -22.17 -16.45
C LEU A 356 -1.52 -22.37 -17.92
N TRP A 357 -1.66 -23.58 -18.48
CA TRP A 357 -1.48 -23.79 -19.92
C TRP A 357 -2.47 -22.97 -20.75
N ARG A 358 -3.73 -22.87 -20.31
CA ARG A 358 -4.72 -21.99 -20.91
C ARG A 358 -4.31 -20.52 -20.78
N GLN A 359 -3.83 -20.12 -19.61
CA GLN A 359 -3.40 -18.75 -19.33
C GLN A 359 -2.22 -18.32 -20.21
N ALA A 360 -1.22 -19.19 -20.38
CA ALA A 360 -0.06 -18.90 -21.23
C ALA A 360 -0.44 -18.64 -22.69
N LYS A 361 -1.49 -19.32 -23.18
CA LYS A 361 -1.98 -19.24 -24.57
C LYS A 361 -3.20 -18.32 -24.73
N LEU A 362 -3.50 -17.50 -23.73
CA LEU A 362 -4.74 -16.73 -23.69
C LEU A 362 -4.71 -15.57 -24.70
N SER A 363 -5.76 -15.47 -25.51
CA SER A 363 -6.00 -14.28 -26.35
C SER A 363 -6.70 -13.20 -25.52
N LEU A 364 -6.01 -12.08 -25.30
CA LEU A 364 -6.58 -10.94 -24.57
C LEU A 364 -7.65 -10.22 -25.40
N SER A 365 -8.74 -9.84 -24.73
CA SER A 365 -9.71 -8.85 -25.21
C SER A 365 -9.03 -7.50 -25.50
N PRO A 366 -9.59 -6.66 -26.39
CA PRO A 366 -9.08 -5.31 -26.63
C PRO A 366 -8.93 -4.49 -25.34
N GLU A 367 -9.90 -4.56 -24.44
CA GLU A 367 -9.96 -3.79 -23.20
C GLU A 367 -8.91 -4.24 -22.20
N ALA A 368 -8.71 -5.54 -22.02
CA ALA A 368 -7.65 -6.05 -21.15
C ALA A 368 -6.26 -5.69 -21.69
N ARG A 369 -6.07 -5.79 -23.01
CA ARG A 369 -4.81 -5.41 -23.68
C ARG A 369 -4.52 -3.92 -23.49
N GLU A 370 -5.50 -3.07 -23.74
CA GLU A 370 -5.36 -1.61 -23.60
C GLU A 370 -5.02 -1.21 -22.17
N ARG A 371 -5.75 -1.74 -21.17
CA ARG A 371 -5.46 -1.47 -19.75
C ARG A 371 -4.02 -1.83 -19.37
N LEU A 372 -3.57 -3.02 -19.76
CA LEU A 372 -2.21 -3.48 -19.47
C LEU A 372 -1.16 -2.62 -20.16
N GLN A 373 -1.39 -2.22 -21.42
CA GLN A 373 -0.46 -1.39 -22.18
C GLN A 373 -0.35 0.04 -21.65
N LEU A 374 -1.47 0.63 -21.23
CA LEU A 374 -1.47 1.96 -20.63
C LEU A 374 -0.72 1.97 -19.29
N ALA A 375 -0.90 0.94 -18.46
CA ALA A 375 -0.26 0.88 -17.15
C ALA A 375 1.22 0.45 -17.18
N TYR A 376 1.58 -0.50 -18.05
CA TYR A 376 2.88 -1.18 -18.02
C TYR A 376 3.72 -0.99 -19.30
N GLY A 377 3.16 -0.39 -20.34
CA GLY A 377 3.82 -0.17 -21.62
C GLY A 377 3.59 -1.27 -22.64
N TYR A 378 4.16 -1.08 -23.83
CA TYR A 378 3.92 -1.92 -25.01
C TYR A 378 4.93 -3.06 -25.20
N GLN A 379 6.03 -3.04 -24.43
CA GLN A 379 7.08 -4.05 -24.48
C GLN A 379 7.39 -4.52 -23.04
N PRO A 380 7.41 -5.84 -22.78
CA PRO A 380 6.96 -6.92 -23.66
C PRO A 380 5.46 -6.85 -23.98
N GLN A 381 4.96 -7.77 -24.79
CA GLN A 381 3.53 -7.87 -25.12
C GLN A 381 2.65 -7.96 -23.87
N ALA A 382 1.42 -7.42 -23.92
CA ALA A 382 0.49 -7.39 -22.79
C ALA A 382 0.26 -8.75 -22.10
N ASN A 383 0.32 -9.85 -22.86
CA ASN A 383 0.19 -11.19 -22.30
C ASN A 383 1.33 -11.52 -21.31
N ALA A 384 2.55 -11.04 -21.57
CA ALA A 384 3.69 -11.25 -20.68
C ALA A 384 3.48 -10.56 -19.33
N TRP A 385 2.95 -9.32 -19.35
CA TRP A 385 2.56 -8.60 -18.14
C TRP A 385 1.48 -9.35 -17.34
N LEU A 386 0.46 -9.89 -18.02
CA LEU A 386 -0.58 -10.67 -17.36
C LEU A 386 -0.02 -11.98 -16.77
N ILE A 387 0.84 -12.71 -17.49
CA ILE A 387 1.49 -13.92 -16.98
C ILE A 387 2.34 -13.59 -15.75
N GLN A 388 3.14 -12.52 -15.80
CA GLN A 388 3.90 -12.06 -14.62
C GLN A 388 2.98 -11.74 -13.44
N GLY A 389 1.84 -11.10 -13.67
CA GLY A 389 0.85 -10.84 -12.63
C GLY A 389 0.30 -12.13 -12.01
N VAL A 390 -0.07 -13.11 -12.85
CA VAL A 390 -0.57 -14.42 -12.42
C VAL A 390 0.48 -15.17 -11.59
N LEU A 391 1.73 -15.20 -12.04
CA LEU A 391 2.84 -15.83 -11.30
C LEU A 391 3.03 -15.19 -9.94
N ASN A 392 3.02 -13.86 -9.88
CA ASN A 392 3.19 -13.14 -8.62
C ASN A 392 2.01 -13.33 -7.67
N MET A 393 0.78 -13.31 -8.17
CA MET A 393 -0.41 -13.49 -7.34
C MET A 393 -0.50 -14.90 -6.76
N LEU A 394 -0.20 -15.93 -7.56
CA LEU A 394 -0.12 -17.31 -7.10
C LEU A 394 1.11 -17.57 -6.22
N GLY A 395 2.23 -16.89 -6.44
CA GLY A 395 3.41 -17.02 -5.56
C GLY A 395 3.26 -16.29 -4.23
N GLN A 396 2.60 -15.13 -4.23
CA GLN A 396 2.48 -14.21 -3.10
C GLN A 396 1.02 -13.79 -2.85
N PRO A 397 0.14 -14.70 -2.39
CA PRO A 397 -1.28 -14.38 -2.19
C PRO A 397 -1.53 -13.18 -1.27
N LEU A 398 -0.67 -13.00 -0.25
CA LEU A 398 -0.78 -11.90 0.73
C LEU A 398 -0.05 -10.62 0.29
N GLY A 399 0.60 -10.63 -0.89
CA GLY A 399 1.25 -9.46 -1.47
C GLY A 399 0.33 -8.63 -2.37
N VAL A 400 -0.92 -9.06 -2.54
CA VAL A 400 -1.95 -8.31 -3.30
C VAL A 400 -2.23 -6.99 -2.58
N GLY A 401 -2.51 -5.94 -3.35
CA GLY A 401 -2.74 -4.60 -2.82
C GLY A 401 -3.87 -3.91 -3.57
N GLN A 402 -4.68 -3.11 -2.88
CA GLN A 402 -5.80 -2.38 -3.50
C GLN A 402 -5.36 -1.10 -4.23
N GLY A 403 -4.10 -0.67 -4.04
CA GLY A 403 -3.64 0.62 -4.58
C GLY A 403 -4.41 1.79 -3.96
N ASN A 404 -4.59 2.85 -4.74
CA ASN A 404 -5.43 4.00 -4.39
C ASN A 404 -6.93 3.77 -4.70
N ASN A 405 -7.36 2.51 -4.90
CA ASN A 405 -8.74 2.20 -5.24
C ASN A 405 -9.53 1.75 -4.00
N PRO A 406 -10.80 2.17 -3.83
CA PRO A 406 -11.65 1.76 -2.70
C PRO A 406 -12.21 0.34 -2.90
N THR A 407 -11.38 -0.62 -3.27
CA THR A 407 -11.78 -1.97 -3.72
C THR A 407 -11.23 -3.07 -2.81
N CYS A 408 -11.25 -2.83 -1.50
CA CYS A 408 -10.72 -3.76 -0.48
C CYS A 408 -11.31 -5.17 -0.59
N GLN A 409 -12.61 -5.29 -0.89
CA GLN A 409 -13.30 -6.58 -1.03
C GLN A 409 -12.74 -7.38 -2.21
N SER A 410 -12.56 -6.74 -3.37
CA SER A 410 -11.99 -7.37 -4.56
C SER A 410 -10.54 -7.82 -4.33
N ALA A 411 -9.71 -6.98 -3.70
CA ALA A 411 -8.33 -7.33 -3.36
C ALA A 411 -8.25 -8.52 -2.39
N ARG A 412 -9.16 -8.57 -1.41
CA ARG A 412 -9.28 -9.69 -0.46
C ARG A 412 -9.75 -10.97 -1.14
N ALA A 413 -10.73 -10.87 -2.05
CA ALA A 413 -11.17 -12.01 -2.84
C ALA A 413 -10.02 -12.61 -3.66
N LEU A 414 -9.27 -11.78 -4.40
CA LEU A 414 -8.08 -12.23 -5.15
C LEU A 414 -7.03 -12.91 -4.26
N SER A 415 -6.73 -12.30 -3.11
CA SER A 415 -5.79 -12.87 -2.12
C SER A 415 -6.27 -14.22 -1.59
N MET A 416 -7.54 -14.32 -1.19
CA MET A 416 -8.13 -15.55 -0.65
C MET A 416 -8.20 -16.66 -1.70
N TRP A 417 -8.54 -16.36 -2.96
CA TRP A 417 -8.54 -17.35 -4.04
C TRP A 417 -7.12 -17.80 -4.38
N ALA A 418 -6.16 -16.87 -4.47
CA ALA A 418 -4.76 -17.24 -4.66
C ALA A 418 -4.24 -18.18 -3.55
N TYR A 419 -4.72 -17.99 -2.32
CA TYR A 419 -4.33 -18.78 -1.16
C TYR A 419 -5.02 -20.15 -1.10
N ASN A 420 -6.35 -20.22 -1.25
CA ASN A 420 -7.17 -21.42 -1.05
C ASN A 420 -7.62 -22.14 -2.33
N ASP A 421 -7.92 -21.39 -3.40
CA ASP A 421 -8.64 -21.87 -4.58
C ASP A 421 -8.01 -21.30 -5.87
N PRO A 422 -6.76 -21.68 -6.19
CA PRO A 422 -5.99 -21.07 -7.26
C PRO A 422 -6.58 -21.33 -8.65
N ASP A 423 -7.33 -22.43 -8.85
CA ASP A 423 -8.02 -22.66 -10.12
C ASP A 423 -9.24 -21.77 -10.30
N TYR A 424 -10.00 -21.47 -9.23
CA TYR A 424 -11.05 -20.45 -9.28
C TYR A 424 -10.48 -19.07 -9.65
N LEU A 425 -9.36 -18.67 -9.03
CA LEU A 425 -8.66 -17.43 -9.41
C LEU A 425 -8.32 -17.40 -10.90
N LEU A 426 -7.67 -18.47 -11.41
CA LEU A 426 -7.28 -18.56 -12.82
C LEU A 426 -8.49 -18.53 -13.75
N GLN A 427 -9.65 -19.03 -13.32
CA GLN A 427 -10.90 -18.91 -14.06
C GLN A 427 -11.41 -17.46 -14.11
N MET A 428 -11.38 -16.73 -12.99
CA MET A 428 -11.75 -15.31 -12.96
C MET A 428 -10.84 -14.47 -13.85
N VAL A 429 -9.52 -14.71 -13.82
CA VAL A 429 -8.55 -14.04 -14.71
C VAL A 429 -8.86 -14.34 -16.17
N THR A 430 -9.14 -15.60 -16.51
CA THR A 430 -9.47 -16.00 -17.88
C THR A 430 -10.71 -15.26 -18.39
N TRP A 431 -11.78 -15.22 -17.61
CA TRP A 431 -13.03 -14.55 -17.98
C TRP A 431 -12.85 -13.04 -18.14
N ALA A 432 -12.21 -12.37 -17.17
CA ALA A 432 -11.95 -10.93 -17.30
C ALA A 432 -11.04 -10.61 -18.50
N ALA A 433 -9.95 -11.36 -18.68
CA ALA A 433 -8.95 -11.07 -19.70
C ALA A 433 -9.43 -11.39 -21.13
N ARG A 434 -10.15 -12.51 -21.33
CA ARG A 434 -10.60 -12.97 -22.65
C ARG A 434 -11.98 -12.43 -23.01
N ASP A 435 -12.92 -12.50 -22.07
CA ASP A 435 -14.34 -12.24 -22.34
C ASP A 435 -14.75 -10.82 -21.96
N ASN A 436 -13.91 -10.09 -21.19
CA ASN A 436 -14.25 -8.79 -20.61
C ASN A 436 -15.58 -8.83 -19.83
N GLU A 437 -15.87 -9.98 -19.23
CA GLU A 437 -17.07 -10.26 -18.43
C GLU A 437 -16.78 -11.39 -17.44
N ILE A 438 -16.99 -11.12 -16.15
CA ILE A 438 -17.17 -12.14 -15.10
C ILE A 438 -18.66 -12.30 -14.80
N VAL A 439 -19.09 -13.55 -14.63
CA VAL A 439 -20.42 -13.91 -14.10
C VAL A 439 -20.23 -14.72 -12.82
N MET A 440 -20.74 -14.19 -11.70
CA MET A 440 -20.82 -14.89 -10.42
C MET A 440 -22.28 -15.19 -10.07
N HIS A 441 -22.53 -16.01 -9.05
CA HIS A 441 -23.88 -16.26 -8.57
C HIS A 441 -24.04 -15.66 -7.18
N PHE A 442 -25.21 -15.09 -6.92
CA PHE A 442 -25.64 -14.62 -5.62
C PHE A 442 -26.92 -15.37 -5.25
N GLU A 443 -26.83 -16.35 -4.35
CA GLU A 443 -27.97 -17.18 -3.92
C GLU A 443 -28.70 -17.86 -5.10
N GLY A 444 -27.93 -18.27 -6.12
CA GLY A 444 -28.43 -18.90 -7.35
C GLY A 444 -28.84 -17.93 -8.45
N VAL A 445 -28.82 -16.61 -8.21
CA VAL A 445 -29.07 -15.58 -9.24
C VAL A 445 -27.76 -15.21 -9.92
N PRO A 446 -27.64 -15.32 -11.26
CA PRO A 446 -26.43 -14.92 -11.96
C PRO A 446 -26.27 -13.39 -11.99
N VAL A 447 -25.09 -12.92 -11.61
CA VAL A 447 -24.67 -11.50 -11.60
C VAL A 447 -23.52 -11.32 -12.59
N SER A 448 -23.76 -10.57 -13.66
CA SER A 448 -22.78 -10.27 -14.70
C SER A 448 -22.16 -8.90 -14.51
N SER A 449 -20.83 -8.82 -14.48
CA SER A 449 -20.08 -7.56 -14.46
C SER A 449 -20.26 -6.67 -15.70
N ALA A 450 -20.65 -7.23 -16.84
CA ALA A 450 -20.92 -6.48 -18.07
C ALA A 450 -22.33 -5.85 -18.08
N ARG A 451 -23.27 -6.45 -17.34
CA ARG A 451 -24.67 -5.97 -17.25
C ARG A 451 -24.96 -5.18 -15.97
N SER A 452 -24.04 -5.21 -15.01
CA SER A 452 -24.16 -4.46 -13.75
C SER A 452 -23.91 -2.98 -13.96
N ALA A 453 -24.44 -2.15 -13.07
CA ALA A 453 -24.17 -0.72 -13.04
C ALA A 453 -22.68 -0.44 -12.73
N ALA A 454 -22.27 0.84 -12.80
CA ALA A 454 -20.94 1.25 -12.38
C ALA A 454 -20.66 0.81 -10.93
N GLY A 455 -19.41 0.42 -10.67
CA GLY A 455 -18.94 -0.03 -9.36
C GLY A 455 -18.72 1.13 -8.37
N LEU A 456 -18.09 0.84 -7.22
CA LEU A 456 -17.72 1.84 -6.22
C LEU A 456 -16.62 2.78 -6.75
N ALA A 457 -15.71 2.27 -7.57
CA ALA A 457 -14.69 3.08 -8.22
C ALA A 457 -15.28 3.76 -9.48
N ALA A 458 -15.42 5.08 -9.45
CA ALA A 458 -15.86 5.87 -10.59
C ALA A 458 -14.86 5.77 -11.77
N GLU A 459 -13.55 5.75 -11.45
CA GLU A 459 -12.45 5.46 -12.36
C GLU A 459 -11.44 4.57 -11.62
N VAL A 460 -10.97 3.50 -12.28
CA VAL A 460 -9.94 2.62 -11.70
C VAL A 460 -8.59 3.22 -11.99
N THR A 461 -7.86 3.58 -10.94
CA THR A 461 -6.48 4.06 -11.07
C THR A 461 -5.58 2.91 -11.53
N PHE A 462 -4.57 3.22 -12.34
CA PHE A 462 -3.60 2.22 -12.84
C PHE A 462 -2.63 1.70 -11.76
N ASP A 463 -2.87 2.03 -10.48
CA ASP A 463 -2.03 1.69 -9.35
C ASP A 463 -2.27 0.25 -8.82
N LEU A 464 -2.46 -0.70 -9.73
CA LEU A 464 -2.81 -2.11 -9.45
C LEU A 464 -1.87 -3.07 -10.16
N ASP A 465 -1.65 -4.27 -9.60
CA ASP A 465 -0.87 -5.32 -10.27
C ASP A 465 -1.59 -5.80 -11.55
N PRO A 466 -0.90 -6.46 -12.51
CA PRO A 466 -1.51 -6.79 -13.80
C PRO A 466 -2.79 -7.62 -13.70
N VAL A 467 -2.92 -8.51 -12.71
CA VAL A 467 -4.15 -9.30 -12.52
C VAL A 467 -5.24 -8.43 -11.92
N SER A 468 -4.94 -7.70 -10.84
CA SER A 468 -5.90 -6.80 -10.21
C SER A 468 -6.42 -5.75 -11.20
N LEU A 469 -5.57 -5.18 -12.03
CA LEU A 469 -5.94 -4.19 -13.04
C LEU A 469 -6.98 -4.72 -14.05
N VAL A 470 -6.89 -6.01 -14.39
CA VAL A 470 -7.81 -6.67 -15.32
C VAL A 470 -9.08 -7.14 -14.60
N VAL A 471 -8.97 -7.66 -13.38
CA VAL A 471 -10.07 -8.37 -12.69
C VAL A 471 -10.89 -7.49 -11.76
N VAL A 472 -10.27 -6.60 -10.98
CA VAL A 472 -10.94 -5.74 -9.98
C VAL A 472 -12.09 -4.92 -10.57
N PRO A 473 -12.00 -4.31 -11.77
CA PRO A 473 -13.13 -3.56 -12.33
C PRO A 473 -14.41 -4.40 -12.50
N HIS A 474 -14.26 -5.71 -12.75
CA HIS A 474 -15.40 -6.62 -12.88
C HIS A 474 -15.95 -7.02 -11.51
N LEU A 475 -15.07 -7.36 -10.58
CA LEU A 475 -15.44 -7.75 -9.22
C LEU A 475 -16.13 -6.61 -8.47
N ASP A 476 -15.66 -5.38 -8.64
CA ASP A 476 -16.25 -4.20 -8.00
C ASP A 476 -17.73 -3.99 -8.43
N ARG A 477 -18.01 -4.14 -9.73
CA ARG A 477 -19.39 -4.08 -10.25
C ARG A 477 -20.27 -5.22 -9.71
N ILE A 478 -19.73 -6.43 -9.63
CA ILE A 478 -20.45 -7.59 -9.08
C ILE A 478 -20.76 -7.37 -7.60
N TYR A 479 -19.79 -6.90 -6.81
CA TYR A 479 -19.96 -6.63 -5.39
C TYR A 479 -21.06 -5.58 -5.14
N VAL A 480 -21.06 -4.49 -5.90
CA VAL A 480 -22.12 -3.47 -5.83
C VAL A 480 -23.49 -4.04 -6.19
N GLU A 481 -23.56 -4.87 -7.22
CA GLU A 481 -24.84 -5.48 -7.63
C GLU A 481 -25.35 -6.49 -6.58
N MET A 482 -24.47 -7.28 -5.97
CA MET A 482 -24.83 -8.15 -4.84
C MET A 482 -25.37 -7.32 -3.66
N GLY A 483 -24.74 -6.19 -3.36
CA GLY A 483 -25.24 -5.22 -2.37
C GLY A 483 -26.62 -4.68 -2.72
N ARG A 484 -26.87 -4.35 -4.00
CA ARG A 484 -28.20 -3.93 -4.49
C ARG A 484 -29.26 -5.02 -4.29
N LEU A 485 -28.92 -6.28 -4.53
CA LEU A 485 -29.82 -7.42 -4.30
C LEU A 485 -30.15 -7.65 -2.81
N CYS A 486 -29.40 -7.03 -1.89
CA CYS A 486 -29.69 -7.04 -0.46
C CYS A 486 -30.63 -5.91 -0.01
N ILE A 487 -30.98 -4.95 -0.87
CA ILE A 487 -31.85 -3.81 -0.48
C ILE A 487 -33.18 -4.32 0.06
N GLY A 488 -33.56 -3.81 1.24
CA GLY A 488 -34.79 -4.17 1.94
C GLY A 488 -34.65 -5.37 2.89
N ARG A 489 -33.47 -6.01 2.98
CA ARG A 489 -33.18 -7.01 4.01
C ARG A 489 -32.82 -6.32 5.34
N GLU A 490 -33.15 -6.97 6.45
CA GLU A 490 -32.80 -6.50 7.80
C GLU A 490 -31.39 -6.94 8.20
N GLY A 491 -30.54 -5.99 8.60
CA GLY A 491 -29.17 -6.22 9.01
C GLY A 491 -28.13 -5.81 7.96
N ASP A 492 -26.86 -6.12 8.23
CA ASP A 492 -25.74 -5.71 7.39
C ASP A 492 -25.61 -6.61 6.14
N PRO A 493 -25.46 -6.03 4.92
CA PRO A 493 -25.40 -6.80 3.67
C PRO A 493 -24.23 -7.79 3.61
N HIS A 494 -23.12 -7.56 4.33
CA HIS A 494 -21.96 -8.44 4.35
C HIS A 494 -22.30 -9.84 4.87
N ARG A 495 -23.39 -10.01 5.62
CA ARG A 495 -23.92 -11.31 6.04
C ARG A 495 -24.18 -12.24 4.85
N TRP A 496 -24.71 -11.71 3.74
CA TRP A 496 -25.04 -12.49 2.55
C TRP A 496 -23.99 -12.33 1.45
N VAL A 497 -23.45 -11.13 1.29
CA VAL A 497 -22.50 -10.83 0.21
C VAL A 497 -21.18 -11.57 0.42
N ASN A 498 -20.61 -11.61 1.63
CA ASN A 498 -19.28 -12.16 1.81
C ASN A 498 -19.17 -13.66 1.47
N PRO A 499 -20.11 -14.55 1.89
CA PRO A 499 -20.06 -15.96 1.53
C PRO A 499 -20.22 -16.23 0.03
N GLU A 500 -21.03 -15.43 -0.66
CA GLU A 500 -21.25 -15.57 -2.11
C GLU A 500 -20.12 -14.94 -2.93
N PHE A 501 -19.52 -13.85 -2.44
CA PHE A 501 -18.46 -13.13 -3.12
C PHE A 501 -17.09 -13.77 -2.94
N HIS A 502 -16.71 -14.17 -1.71
CA HIS A 502 -15.39 -14.78 -1.45
C HIS A 502 -15.39 -16.29 -1.71
N GLY A 503 -16.57 -16.92 -1.70
CA GLY A 503 -16.75 -18.35 -1.94
C GLY A 503 -16.99 -19.16 -0.67
N TRP A 504 -17.18 -20.47 -0.85
CA TRP A 504 -17.70 -21.40 0.17
C TRP A 504 -16.91 -21.41 1.50
N SER A 505 -15.61 -21.08 1.45
CA SER A 505 -14.73 -21.09 2.61
C SER A 505 -15.01 -19.95 3.60
N ALA A 506 -15.70 -18.88 3.18
CA ALA A 506 -16.19 -17.87 4.09
C ALA A 506 -17.41 -18.41 4.85
N GLY A 507 -17.33 -18.42 6.18
CA GLY A 507 -18.37 -18.93 7.06
C GLY A 507 -19.72 -18.24 6.81
N ARG A 508 -20.83 -18.99 6.98
CA ARG A 508 -22.19 -18.43 6.87
C ARG A 508 -22.75 -17.94 8.21
N GLY A 509 -22.08 -18.25 9.32
CA GLY A 509 -22.32 -17.61 10.61
C GLY A 509 -21.80 -16.17 10.55
N PHE A 510 -22.55 -15.23 11.11
CA PHE A 510 -22.25 -13.80 11.03
C PHE A 510 -22.52 -13.14 12.37
N ALA A 511 -21.56 -12.37 12.87
CA ALA A 511 -21.70 -11.56 14.08
C ALA A 511 -21.30 -10.10 13.78
N ILE A 512 -22.05 -9.17 14.38
CA ILE A 512 -21.84 -7.73 14.30
C ILE A 512 -22.11 -7.11 15.68
N ASN A 513 -21.27 -6.17 16.13
CA ASN A 513 -21.43 -5.48 17.43
C ASN A 513 -21.91 -4.03 17.32
N VAL A 514 -22.46 -3.66 16.16
CA VAL A 514 -23.03 -2.33 15.92
C VAL A 514 -24.40 -2.46 15.28
N ASP A 515 -25.34 -1.69 15.78
CA ASP A 515 -26.66 -1.56 15.16
C ASP A 515 -26.53 -0.80 13.83
N VAL A 516 -27.05 -1.38 12.75
CA VAL A 516 -26.86 -0.86 11.38
C VAL A 516 -27.58 0.49 11.19
N ALA A 517 -28.70 0.72 11.89
CA ALA A 517 -29.49 1.94 11.74
C ALA A 517 -28.89 3.13 12.49
N THR A 518 -28.40 2.90 13.71
CA THR A 518 -27.89 3.95 14.61
C THR A 518 -26.37 4.06 14.61
N GLY A 519 -25.67 2.98 14.26
CA GLY A 519 -24.22 2.85 14.39
C GLY A 519 -23.74 2.72 15.84
N ASN A 520 -24.64 2.61 16.82
CA ASN A 520 -24.25 2.42 18.22
C ASN A 520 -23.82 0.98 18.47
N LEU A 521 -23.02 0.78 19.53
CA LEU A 521 -22.64 -0.55 19.98
C LEU A 521 -23.90 -1.34 20.39
N ASP A 522 -23.97 -2.59 19.93
CA ASP A 522 -25.05 -3.54 20.21
C ASP A 522 -24.47 -4.90 20.62
N ASN A 523 -25.08 -5.52 21.64
CA ASN A 523 -24.77 -6.87 22.15
C ASN A 523 -23.27 -7.24 22.21
N LEU A 524 -22.43 -6.31 22.71
CA LEU A 524 -20.98 -6.43 22.66
C LEU A 524 -20.42 -7.65 23.42
N ASP A 525 -20.99 -8.01 24.58
CA ASP A 525 -20.54 -9.17 25.37
C ASP A 525 -20.73 -10.48 24.58
N GLU A 526 -21.92 -10.69 24.03
CA GLU A 526 -22.25 -11.88 23.21
C GLU A 526 -21.37 -11.94 21.96
N PHE A 527 -21.17 -10.81 21.27
CA PHE A 527 -20.29 -10.72 20.11
C PHE A 527 -18.85 -11.18 20.43
N LEU A 528 -18.26 -10.68 21.53
CA LEU A 528 -16.90 -11.04 21.91
C LEU A 528 -16.82 -12.51 22.34
N ARG A 529 -17.79 -13.02 23.11
CA ARG A 529 -17.85 -14.45 23.46
C ARG A 529 -17.85 -15.33 22.22
N HIS A 530 -18.64 -14.97 21.21
CA HIS A 530 -18.63 -15.68 19.93
C HIS A 530 -17.26 -15.65 19.26
N PHE A 531 -16.60 -14.49 19.24
CA PHE A 531 -15.28 -14.38 18.62
C PHE A 531 -14.23 -15.27 19.32
N TYR A 532 -14.19 -15.24 20.66
CA TYR A 532 -13.29 -16.09 21.44
C TYR A 532 -13.58 -17.58 21.22
N ALA A 533 -14.85 -17.97 21.32
CA ALA A 533 -15.28 -19.35 21.15
C ALA A 533 -15.04 -19.90 19.74
N SER A 534 -15.01 -19.05 18.71
CA SER A 534 -14.73 -19.46 17.33
C SER A 534 -13.24 -19.47 17.00
N TYR A 535 -12.47 -18.48 17.47
CA TYR A 535 -11.10 -18.24 16.97
C TYR A 535 -9.98 -18.49 17.96
N HIS A 536 -10.24 -18.45 19.27
CA HIS A 536 -9.18 -18.54 20.27
C HIS A 536 -8.88 -20.00 20.64
N PRO A 537 -7.66 -20.52 20.41
CA PRO A 537 -7.33 -21.93 20.65
C PRO A 537 -7.64 -22.45 22.06
N TYR A 538 -7.61 -21.60 23.09
CA TYR A 538 -7.97 -22.01 24.46
C TYR A 538 -9.47 -22.18 24.70
N TYR A 539 -10.33 -21.61 23.84
CA TYR A 539 -11.79 -21.65 24.01
C TYR A 539 -12.50 -22.47 22.92
N ASN A 540 -11.85 -22.75 21.79
CA ASN A 540 -12.44 -23.45 20.65
C ASN A 540 -12.02 -24.94 20.55
N GLY A 541 -11.47 -25.51 21.62
CA GLY A 541 -10.96 -26.89 21.61
C GLY A 541 -9.64 -27.06 20.85
N ASN A 542 -8.81 -26.01 20.82
CA ASN A 542 -7.50 -25.98 20.15
C ASN A 542 -7.59 -26.23 18.63
N GLN A 543 -8.68 -25.76 18.01
CA GLN A 543 -8.88 -25.86 16.57
C GLN A 543 -8.25 -24.65 15.88
N PRO A 544 -7.26 -24.85 14.99
CA PRO A 544 -6.73 -23.75 14.20
C PRO A 544 -7.74 -23.32 13.15
N LEU A 545 -7.69 -22.04 12.77
CA LEU A 545 -8.49 -21.55 11.65
C LEU A 545 -8.09 -22.29 10.36
N ILE A 546 -9.07 -22.95 9.73
CA ILE A 546 -8.81 -23.79 8.55
C ILE A 546 -8.67 -22.93 7.30
N HIS A 547 -9.58 -21.98 7.11
CA HIS A 547 -9.61 -21.09 5.96
C HIS A 547 -9.65 -19.62 6.39
N PRO A 548 -8.91 -18.74 5.69
CA PRO A 548 -9.03 -17.30 5.85
C PRO A 548 -10.49 -16.81 5.91
N GLN A 549 -10.82 -15.97 6.89
CA GLN A 549 -12.18 -15.47 7.10
C GLN A 549 -12.30 -13.96 6.89
N PRO A 550 -13.37 -13.50 6.23
CA PRO A 550 -13.63 -12.08 6.10
C PRO A 550 -14.02 -11.45 7.45
N ALA A 551 -13.41 -10.32 7.75
CA ALA A 551 -13.65 -9.54 8.95
C ALA A 551 -13.64 -8.04 8.66
N GLY A 552 -14.23 -7.27 9.57
CA GLY A 552 -14.23 -5.82 9.51
C GLY A 552 -13.76 -5.25 10.85
N ILE A 553 -12.93 -4.23 10.75
CA ILE A 553 -12.36 -3.49 11.88
C ILE A 553 -12.82 -2.04 11.88
N ALA A 554 -12.93 -1.48 13.08
CA ALA A 554 -13.03 -0.06 13.32
C ALA A 554 -11.63 0.55 13.22
N VAL A 555 -11.41 1.35 12.17
CA VAL A 555 -10.17 2.10 12.01
C VAL A 555 -10.23 3.35 12.88
N THR A 556 -9.11 3.62 13.52
CA THR A 556 -8.90 4.75 14.41
C THR A 556 -7.67 5.55 13.98
N ASP A 557 -7.64 6.84 14.31
CA ASP A 557 -6.41 7.62 14.25
C ASP A 557 -5.46 7.27 15.41
N ARG A 558 -4.26 7.85 15.43
CA ARG A 558 -3.27 7.66 16.52
C ARG A 558 -3.82 8.05 17.91
N ALA A 559 -4.80 8.94 17.96
CA ALA A 559 -5.48 9.33 19.20
C ALA A 559 -6.60 8.35 19.61
N GLY A 560 -6.83 7.28 18.85
CA GLY A 560 -7.86 6.27 19.12
C GLY A 560 -9.27 6.71 18.72
N ARG A 561 -9.44 7.80 17.96
CA ARG A 561 -10.75 8.28 17.50
C ARG A 561 -11.17 7.54 16.25
N PHE A 562 -12.45 7.15 16.19
CA PHE A 562 -13.00 6.43 15.04
C PHE A 562 -12.95 7.28 13.76
N ILE A 563 -12.37 6.73 12.69
CA ILE A 563 -12.30 7.37 11.37
C ILE A 563 -13.08 6.63 10.29
N GLY A 564 -13.33 5.32 10.45
CA GLY A 564 -14.08 4.56 9.46
C GLY A 564 -14.04 3.06 9.68
N TRP A 565 -14.81 2.35 8.86
CA TRP A 565 -14.81 0.89 8.80
C TRP A 565 -13.84 0.41 7.73
N HIS A 566 -13.12 -0.68 8.00
CA HIS A 566 -12.22 -1.27 7.03
C HIS A 566 -12.28 -2.80 7.04
N ALA A 567 -12.15 -3.39 5.87
CA ALA A 567 -12.25 -4.84 5.70
C ALA A 567 -10.86 -5.49 5.66
N ILE A 568 -10.70 -6.56 6.42
CA ILE A 568 -9.47 -7.36 6.51
C ILE A 568 -9.81 -8.85 6.44
N THR A 569 -8.80 -9.70 6.32
CA THR A 569 -8.99 -11.16 6.35
C THR A 569 -8.23 -11.76 7.52
N ILE A 570 -8.91 -12.46 8.42
CA ILE A 570 -8.29 -13.22 9.50
C ILE A 570 -7.66 -14.46 8.89
N LEU A 571 -6.38 -14.70 9.14
CA LEU A 571 -5.62 -15.80 8.55
C LEU A 571 -5.41 -16.96 9.52
N ARG A 572 -5.08 -16.63 10.78
CA ARG A 572 -4.86 -17.61 11.85
C ARG A 572 -4.80 -16.94 13.21
N VAL A 573 -5.01 -17.73 14.25
CA VAL A 573 -4.79 -17.35 15.65
C VAL A 573 -3.85 -18.39 16.27
N ALA A 574 -2.74 -17.93 16.82
CA ALA A 574 -1.70 -18.80 17.35
C ALA A 574 -0.83 -18.06 18.36
N LEU A 575 -0.09 -18.83 19.16
CA LEU A 575 0.97 -18.31 20.02
C LEU A 575 2.13 -17.76 19.17
N ASP A 576 2.68 -16.64 19.59
CA ASP A 576 3.94 -16.11 19.09
C ASP A 576 5.15 -16.81 19.74
N PRO A 577 6.41 -16.50 19.33
CA PRO A 577 7.61 -17.09 19.93
C PRO A 577 7.75 -16.87 21.44
N GLU A 578 7.15 -15.80 21.97
CA GLU A 578 7.12 -15.44 23.39
C GLU A 578 5.95 -16.11 24.15
N GLY A 579 5.10 -16.87 23.46
CA GLY A 579 3.97 -17.58 24.05
C GLY A 579 2.74 -16.71 24.32
N GLN A 580 2.61 -15.56 23.65
CA GLN A 580 1.42 -14.71 23.69
C GLN A 580 0.45 -15.06 22.56
N MET A 581 -0.85 -15.08 22.84
CA MET A 581 -1.85 -15.33 21.80
C MET A 581 -2.01 -14.13 20.87
N ARG A 582 -1.87 -14.37 19.56
CA ARG A 582 -2.00 -13.33 18.53
C ARG A 582 -2.98 -13.73 17.44
N ALA A 583 -3.66 -12.71 16.92
CA ALA A 583 -4.43 -12.81 15.69
C ALA A 583 -3.57 -12.29 14.53
N TYR A 584 -3.41 -13.12 13.49
CA TYR A 584 -2.69 -12.80 12.28
C TYR A 584 -3.69 -12.60 11.15
N PHE A 585 -3.52 -11.53 10.39
CA PHE A 585 -4.47 -11.08 9.40
C PHE A 585 -3.77 -10.47 8.18
N TYR A 586 -4.50 -10.41 7.07
CA TYR A 586 -4.11 -9.73 5.86
C TYR A 586 -4.92 -8.45 5.68
N ASN A 587 -4.21 -7.36 5.37
CA ASN A 587 -4.78 -6.05 5.12
C ASN A 587 -4.43 -5.59 3.69
N PRO A 588 -5.41 -5.38 2.78
CA PRO A 588 -5.13 -5.06 1.38
C PRO A 588 -4.70 -3.60 1.13
N ASN A 589 -4.58 -2.76 2.16
CA ASN A 589 -4.40 -1.31 2.03
C ASN A 589 -2.95 -0.83 1.75
N ASN A 590 -2.05 -1.73 1.34
CA ASN A 590 -0.62 -1.47 1.08
C ASN A 590 0.21 -0.99 2.29
N ASP A 591 -0.37 -0.88 3.48
CA ASP A 591 0.35 -0.51 4.70
C ASP A 591 -0.14 -1.37 5.88
N SER A 592 0.51 -2.52 6.07
CA SER A 592 0.15 -3.45 7.15
C SER A 592 0.65 -3.03 8.53
N GLY A 593 1.57 -2.07 8.64
CA GLY A 593 2.24 -1.69 9.90
C GLY A 593 1.60 -0.50 10.62
N GLN A 594 0.28 -0.43 10.63
CA GLN A 594 -0.45 0.76 11.07
C GLN A 594 -0.47 0.91 12.59
N ASP A 595 -0.46 2.16 13.04
CA ASP A 595 -0.81 2.53 14.41
C ASP A 595 -2.32 2.79 14.48
N TRP A 596 -3.04 1.93 15.20
CA TRP A 596 -4.48 2.06 15.42
C TRP A 596 -4.79 2.83 16.72
N GLY A 597 -3.83 3.55 17.28
CA GLY A 597 -4.00 4.35 18.50
C GLY A 597 -4.26 3.50 19.75
N ASP A 598 -4.30 4.16 20.91
CA ASP A 598 -4.46 3.49 22.22
C ASP A 598 -3.40 2.40 22.48
N GLY A 599 -2.19 2.60 21.97
CA GLY A 599 -1.07 1.66 22.06
C GLY A 599 -1.23 0.38 21.23
N VAL A 600 -2.17 0.36 20.26
CA VAL A 600 -2.39 -0.77 19.35
C VAL A 600 -1.56 -0.56 18.07
N LEU A 601 -0.34 -1.08 18.05
CA LEU A 601 0.56 -1.04 16.90
C LEU A 601 0.60 -2.40 16.20
N VAL A 602 0.25 -2.45 14.92
CA VAL A 602 0.29 -3.69 14.14
C VAL A 602 1.73 -4.10 13.87
N SER A 603 2.06 -5.35 14.23
CA SER A 603 3.37 -5.95 13.94
C SER A 603 3.33 -6.62 12.57
N THR A 604 4.39 -6.45 11.79
CA THR A 604 4.56 -7.06 10.46
C THR A 604 5.70 -8.08 10.39
N SER A 605 6.46 -8.18 11.48
CA SER A 605 7.54 -9.14 11.69
C SER A 605 7.89 -9.21 13.18
N GLY A 606 8.67 -10.24 13.56
CA GLY A 606 9.22 -10.41 14.90
C GLY A 606 8.30 -11.13 15.90
N CYS A 607 6.99 -11.21 15.64
CA CYS A 607 6.01 -11.88 16.50
C CYS A 607 5.44 -13.15 15.84
N GLY A 608 6.21 -13.79 14.96
CA GLY A 608 5.82 -15.02 14.25
C GLY A 608 5.04 -14.81 12.96
N GLU A 609 4.98 -13.59 12.40
CA GLU A 609 4.35 -13.29 11.11
C GLU A 609 5.06 -14.00 9.96
N ARG A 610 4.25 -14.46 9.00
CA ARG A 610 4.71 -14.85 7.65
C ARG A 610 4.68 -13.62 6.74
N PHE A 611 5.39 -13.67 5.62
CA PHE A 611 5.40 -12.57 4.65
C PHE A 611 3.97 -12.20 4.20
N GLY A 612 3.65 -10.92 4.33
CA GLY A 612 2.32 -10.35 4.02
C GLY A 612 1.29 -10.43 5.15
N GLU A 613 1.64 -11.03 6.30
CA GLU A 613 0.80 -10.98 7.50
C GLU A 613 1.09 -9.71 8.31
N GLY A 614 0.02 -9.12 8.85
CA GLY A 614 0.06 -8.27 10.03
C GLY A 614 -0.46 -9.06 11.24
N SER A 615 -0.06 -8.65 12.45
CA SER A 615 -0.54 -9.30 13.66
C SER A 615 -0.70 -8.34 14.84
N LEU A 616 -1.58 -8.73 15.76
CA LEU A 616 -1.81 -8.07 17.03
C LEU A 616 -2.01 -9.12 18.13
N LEU A 617 -1.76 -8.73 19.38
CA LEU A 617 -2.26 -9.49 20.53
C LEU A 617 -3.77 -9.70 20.38
N PHE A 618 -4.25 -10.88 20.75
CA PHE A 618 -5.64 -11.28 20.48
C PHE A 618 -6.66 -10.29 21.07
N GLU A 619 -6.47 -9.84 22.31
CA GLU A 619 -7.33 -8.82 22.94
C GLU A 619 -7.32 -7.49 22.19
N ALA A 620 -6.15 -7.05 21.72
CA ALA A 620 -6.01 -5.80 20.97
C ALA A 620 -6.72 -5.90 19.61
N PHE A 621 -6.59 -7.04 18.92
CA PHE A 621 -7.34 -7.31 17.70
C PHE A 621 -8.85 -7.34 17.94
N ALA A 622 -9.30 -8.09 18.95
CA ALA A 622 -10.71 -8.20 19.31
C ALA A 622 -11.33 -6.84 19.65
N SER A 623 -10.55 -5.93 20.27
CA SER A 623 -11.00 -4.57 20.59
C SER A 623 -11.26 -3.67 19.38
N ARG A 624 -10.82 -4.08 18.18
CA ARG A 624 -10.98 -3.34 16.92
C ARG A 624 -11.99 -4.00 16.00
N LEU A 625 -12.36 -5.26 16.27
CA LEU A 625 -13.29 -6.04 15.45
C LEU A 625 -14.72 -5.54 15.63
N TYR A 626 -15.45 -5.35 14.52
CA TYR A 626 -16.88 -5.01 14.56
C TYR A 626 -17.77 -5.99 13.80
N ILE A 627 -17.22 -6.70 12.79
CA ILE A 627 -17.89 -7.80 12.10
C ILE A 627 -16.92 -8.96 11.85
N PHE A 628 -17.43 -10.19 11.93
CA PHE A 628 -16.72 -11.37 11.46
C PHE A 628 -17.67 -12.48 11.04
N HIS A 629 -17.14 -13.41 10.23
CA HIS A 629 -17.83 -14.64 9.85
C HIS A 629 -17.29 -15.83 10.64
N PHE A 630 -18.09 -16.87 10.83
CA PHE A 630 -17.69 -18.09 11.54
C PHE A 630 -18.47 -19.31 11.03
N ASP A 631 -18.01 -20.52 11.33
CA ASP A 631 -18.78 -21.74 11.05
C ASP A 631 -19.84 -21.94 12.16
N PRO A 632 -21.15 -21.89 11.84
CA PRO A 632 -22.21 -22.04 12.83
C PRO A 632 -22.34 -23.48 13.38
N LEU A 633 -21.68 -24.45 12.76
CA LEU A 633 -21.66 -25.85 13.21
C LEU A 633 -20.48 -26.14 14.13
N GLU A 634 -19.42 -25.35 14.06
CA GLU A 634 -18.32 -25.39 15.02
C GLU A 634 -18.75 -24.72 16.32
N ARG A 635 -18.90 -25.52 17.38
CA ARG A 635 -19.37 -25.05 18.68
C ARG A 635 -18.17 -24.84 19.61
N GLY A 636 -17.93 -23.59 19.98
CA GLY A 636 -17.26 -23.27 21.24
C GLY A 636 -18.31 -22.95 22.31
N GLU A 637 -18.03 -23.31 23.56
CA GLU A 637 -18.93 -23.06 24.68
C GLU A 637 -18.78 -21.61 25.15
N LEU A 638 -19.72 -20.73 24.75
CA LEU A 638 -19.66 -19.29 25.04
C LEU A 638 -19.54 -18.97 26.54
N ALA A 639 -20.07 -19.86 27.39
CA ALA A 639 -20.04 -19.74 28.85
C ALA A 639 -18.63 -19.94 29.44
N ASP A 640 -17.73 -20.61 28.71
CA ASP A 640 -16.38 -20.91 29.18
C ASP A 640 -15.40 -19.74 28.94
N VAL A 641 -15.81 -18.73 28.17
CA VAL A 641 -15.00 -17.52 27.92
C VAL A 641 -14.94 -16.68 29.19
N ASP A 642 -13.72 -16.37 29.62
CA ASP A 642 -13.44 -15.65 30.86
C ASP A 642 -13.89 -14.18 30.80
N GLN A 643 -14.65 -13.77 31.82
CA GLN A 643 -15.20 -12.42 31.91
C GLN A 643 -14.10 -11.36 32.10
N GLU A 644 -13.00 -11.69 32.78
CA GLU A 644 -11.92 -10.71 33.01
C GLU A 644 -11.21 -10.35 31.70
N GLU A 645 -11.00 -11.31 30.80
CA GLU A 645 -10.44 -11.03 29.46
C GLU A 645 -11.39 -10.15 28.64
N LEU A 646 -12.69 -10.47 28.65
CA LEU A 646 -13.70 -9.70 27.94
C LEU A 646 -13.76 -8.25 28.44
N GLN A 647 -13.71 -8.03 29.75
CA GLN A 647 -13.75 -6.69 30.34
C GLN A 647 -12.57 -5.81 29.86
N ARG A 648 -11.36 -6.38 29.73
CA ARG A 648 -10.19 -5.65 29.18
C ARG A 648 -10.40 -5.23 27.73
N VAL A 649 -11.03 -6.09 26.92
CA VAL A 649 -11.37 -5.77 25.53
C VAL A 649 -12.43 -4.68 25.45
N VAL A 650 -13.49 -4.77 26.27
CA VAL A 650 -14.57 -3.79 26.33
C VAL A 650 -14.06 -2.41 26.73
N GLU A 651 -13.18 -2.32 27.73
CA GLU A 651 -12.57 -1.05 28.17
C GLU A 651 -11.76 -0.38 27.04
N ARG A 652 -11.02 -1.16 26.25
CA ARG A 652 -10.30 -0.67 25.07
C ARG A 652 -11.25 -0.12 24.01
N ILE A 653 -12.39 -0.76 23.79
CA ILE A 653 -13.42 -0.28 22.86
C ILE A 653 -13.99 1.07 23.34
N TYR A 654 -14.39 1.15 24.61
CA TYR A 654 -15.04 2.35 25.17
C TYR A 654 -14.13 3.56 25.26
N ARG A 655 -12.82 3.38 25.47
CA ARG A 655 -11.86 4.50 25.49
C ARG A 655 -11.37 4.92 24.10
N SER A 656 -11.82 4.25 23.04
CA SER A 656 -11.41 4.52 21.66
C SER A 656 -12.62 4.71 20.74
N TRP A 657 -12.78 3.86 19.72
CA TRP A 657 -13.80 4.02 18.68
C TRP A 657 -15.24 3.87 19.18
N GLY A 658 -15.43 3.16 20.30
CA GLY A 658 -16.73 2.96 20.92
C GLY A 658 -17.21 4.14 21.77
N ALA A 659 -16.33 5.10 22.11
CA ALA A 659 -16.62 6.19 23.04
C ALA A 659 -17.85 7.02 22.62
N SER A 660 -17.96 7.33 21.33
CA SER A 660 -19.06 8.12 20.76
C SER A 660 -20.24 7.27 20.26
N ARG A 661 -20.24 5.96 20.54
CA ARG A 661 -21.21 4.97 20.04
C ARG A 661 -21.92 4.22 21.16
N LEU A 662 -21.82 4.71 22.39
CA LEU A 662 -22.55 4.17 23.53
C LEU A 662 -24.05 4.47 23.41
N PRO A 663 -24.93 3.50 23.65
CA PRO A 663 -26.37 3.74 23.75
C PRO A 663 -26.69 4.85 24.77
N ALA A 664 -27.77 5.61 24.54
CA ALA A 664 -28.16 6.75 25.38
C ALA A 664 -28.32 6.41 26.88
N ALA A 665 -28.63 5.15 27.22
CA ALA A 665 -28.73 4.67 28.60
C ALA A 665 -27.37 4.56 29.34
N LEU A 666 -26.25 4.62 28.61
CA LEU A 666 -24.88 4.46 29.12
C LEU A 666 -24.04 5.74 28.98
N GLN A 667 -24.59 6.80 28.38
CA GLN A 667 -23.93 8.12 28.33
C GLN A 667 -24.18 8.83 29.66
N ALA A 668 -23.13 9.16 30.41
CA ALA A 668 -23.26 10.02 31.58
C ALA A 668 -23.71 11.42 31.12
N GLU A 669 -24.75 11.98 31.75
CA GLU A 669 -25.19 13.34 31.49
C GLU A 669 -24.02 14.32 31.69
N PRO A 670 -23.80 15.28 30.77
CA PRO A 670 -22.76 16.27 30.94
C PRO A 670 -23.01 17.08 32.23
N PRO A 671 -21.97 17.41 33.01
CA PRO A 671 -22.13 18.27 34.17
C PRO A 671 -22.66 19.64 33.71
N VAL A 672 -23.77 20.05 34.32
CA VAL A 672 -24.50 21.31 34.07
C VAL A 672 -23.63 22.54 34.35
#